data_AF-A0A0B2VCZ3-F1
#
_entry.id   AF-A0A0B2VCZ3-F1
#
_cell.length_a   1.000
_cell.length_b   1.000
_cell.length_c   1.000
_cell.angle_alpha   90.00
_cell.angle_beta   90.00
_cell.angle_gamma   90.00
#
_symmetry.space_group_name_H-M   'P 1'
#
loop_
_entity.id
_entity.type
_entity.pdbx_description
1 polymer ?
#
loop_
_entity_poly.entity_id
_entity_poly.type
_entity_poly.pdbx_seq_one_letter_code
_entity_poly.pdbx_strand_id
1 'polypeptide(L)'
;MRVNYLSVMAARLGLRSAAVVVGGVQQVCRCKEHGMLSAICQLTAVRDGDLIFFVRHSNGNSTEFEDAVRSVGTKPDVFHVGMFCSRVRSIVHAVPNEGVICEPVDDVLWRIDADHIDVLTVQTQTDLVAENAAHWALSRVGCRYNDIFSPDSLDSTGAEAYYCCQLITKAYANYGLDTLCPSHTLNFADAHGRILPFWQHYYEERGALIPQGGKGSHPSKLITSSHLRRRFAKTLTRMGKFVVPDLVESALHFVHGSRLAAQTAAAFDIIEPRSGVVRTQCAIADSQLIDAAVRDAREAQPNWAFQSAQQRGVIFRRASSLIRESVEELAKLETLDCGKPIRESRDDVLSCADCFEFFAGTAHNLAGSHFPLENNERFAYTLREPFGVVGAIGVWNYPMQTASWKIAPALMCGNAVIYKPSPLAPLSSLVLALILQKAGLPDGILSVVQGDGETGRLLCEHEGIDKVTFTGSSATGSKVLAACSRLGHLKPATMELGGKSSCIVFPDADLDVAVNGALMANFYSQGEVCSNASKILVHDLLIDEFRKRILAATKAIQVGDPLDEKTRMGALISNEHLIKVKSLIDEACKQGAKVLCGGERVTVKGLEGGFYLSPAIIENVNSSMRIYKEEIFGPVMMLIPFETFEEAVQIANDTPYGLAAGVFTNDMNTAYTAVCRLRAGNVYVNTYNDTNTMVPFGGMKQSGFGRENGVAALEAFSQIKSVFINASKKLDNPFAVPNTMVPFGGMKQSGFGRENGVAALEAFSQIKSVFINASKKLDNPFAVPSEPS
;
A
#
# COMPACT_ATOMS: atom_id res chain seq x y z
N MET A 1 7.30 10.29 -31.62
CA MET A 1 5.84 10.09 -31.47
C MET A 1 5.31 8.86 -32.22
N ARG A 2 5.55 8.70 -33.54
CA ARG A 2 5.01 7.54 -34.30
C ARG A 2 5.51 6.16 -33.82
N VAL A 3 6.76 6.05 -33.38
CA VAL A 3 7.36 4.81 -32.85
C VAL A 3 6.70 4.32 -31.54
N ASN A 4 6.39 5.24 -30.60
CA ASN A 4 5.73 4.89 -29.34
C ASN A 4 4.27 4.47 -29.50
N TYR A 5 3.59 4.92 -30.56
CA TYR A 5 2.21 4.52 -30.83
C TYR A 5 2.14 3.08 -31.38
N LEU A 6 3.13 2.70 -32.19
CA LEU A 6 3.26 1.37 -32.78
C LEU A 6 3.70 0.30 -31.78
N SER A 7 4.54 0.63 -30.80
CA SER A 7 4.88 -0.30 -29.71
C SER A 7 3.68 -0.61 -28.81
N VAL A 8 2.82 0.38 -28.55
CA VAL A 8 1.56 0.20 -27.80
C VAL A 8 0.54 -0.62 -28.60
N MET A 9 0.47 -0.44 -29.92
CA MET A 9 -0.39 -1.25 -30.79
C MET A 9 0.08 -2.70 -30.92
N ALA A 10 1.39 -2.93 -31.08
CA ALA A 10 1.97 -4.27 -31.13
C ALA A 10 1.73 -5.06 -29.82
N ALA A 11 1.82 -4.38 -28.67
CA ALA A 11 1.51 -4.95 -27.36
C ALA A 11 0.03 -5.31 -27.22
N ARG A 12 -0.90 -4.47 -27.72
CA ARG A 12 -2.35 -4.79 -27.76
C ARG A 12 -2.71 -5.94 -28.69
N LEU A 13 -1.86 -6.25 -29.67
CA LEU A 13 -2.03 -7.34 -30.63
C LEU A 13 -1.21 -8.61 -30.29
N GLY A 14 -0.51 -8.64 -29.15
CA GLY A 14 0.27 -9.81 -28.70
C GLY A 14 1.58 -10.06 -29.46
N LEU A 15 2.07 -9.09 -30.23
CA LEU A 15 3.30 -9.21 -31.02
C LEU A 15 4.53 -8.83 -30.18
N ARG A 16 5.63 -9.60 -30.27
CA ARG A 16 6.87 -9.36 -29.49
C ARG A 16 7.71 -8.18 -30.01
N SER A 17 7.57 -7.83 -31.29
CA SER A 17 8.22 -6.68 -31.91
C SER A 17 7.49 -6.24 -33.19
N ALA A 18 7.72 -5.00 -33.62
CA ALA A 18 7.25 -4.48 -34.91
C ALA A 18 8.38 -3.71 -35.60
N ALA A 19 8.64 -3.98 -36.88
CA ALA A 19 9.63 -3.26 -37.67
C ALA A 19 8.97 -2.14 -38.48
N VAL A 20 9.57 -0.95 -38.49
CA VAL A 20 9.07 0.23 -39.22
C VAL A 20 10.22 0.88 -39.97
N VAL A 21 10.01 1.23 -41.24
CA VAL A 21 10.98 2.01 -42.03
C VAL A 21 10.61 3.48 -41.97
N VAL A 22 11.47 4.31 -41.39
CA VAL A 22 11.32 5.77 -41.36
C VAL A 22 12.53 6.38 -42.04
N GLY A 23 12.34 7.08 -43.16
CA GLY A 23 13.43 7.74 -43.88
C GLY A 23 14.48 6.78 -44.49
N GLY A 24 14.10 5.55 -44.82
CA GLY A 24 15.01 4.55 -45.41
C GLY A 24 15.80 3.70 -44.41
N VAL A 25 15.64 3.92 -43.10
CA VAL A 25 16.27 3.12 -42.05
C VAL A 25 15.24 2.22 -41.38
N GLN A 26 15.54 0.91 -41.29
CA GLN A 26 14.69 -0.08 -40.62
C GLN A 26 14.91 0.01 -39.09
N GLN A 27 13.88 0.42 -38.35
CA GLN A 27 13.88 0.43 -36.88
C GLN A 27 13.01 -0.72 -36.35
N VAL A 28 13.59 -1.54 -35.47
CA VAL A 28 12.88 -2.63 -34.77
C VAL A 28 12.39 -2.10 -33.42
N CYS A 29 11.07 -2.05 -33.23
CA CYS A 29 10.43 -1.62 -32.00
C CYS A 29 10.03 -2.85 -31.17
N ARG A 30 10.61 -3.02 -29.98
CA ARG A 30 10.25 -4.10 -29.04
C ARG A 30 9.15 -3.63 -28.08
N CYS A 31 8.25 -4.52 -27.70
CA CYS A 31 7.18 -4.21 -26.73
C CYS A 31 7.79 -3.97 -25.35
N LYS A 32 7.52 -2.79 -24.76
CA LYS A 32 7.98 -2.43 -23.41
C LYS A 32 6.91 -2.78 -22.37
N GLU A 33 7.25 -3.62 -21.40
CA GLU A 33 6.45 -3.81 -20.18
C GLU A 33 6.55 -2.55 -19.30
N HIS A 34 5.43 -2.11 -18.72
CA HIS A 34 5.37 -0.85 -17.96
C HIS A 34 6.24 -0.87 -16.67
N GLY A 35 6.75 -2.04 -16.25
CA GLY A 35 7.54 -2.29 -15.03
C GLY A 35 8.70 -1.32 -14.81
N MET A 36 9.41 -1.01 -15.90
CA MET A 36 10.62 -0.20 -15.91
C MET A 36 10.41 1.30 -15.66
N LEU A 37 9.18 1.83 -15.77
CA LEU A 37 8.94 3.26 -15.62
C LEU A 37 9.29 3.81 -14.21
N SER A 38 9.30 2.98 -13.16
CA SER A 38 9.68 3.44 -11.80
C SER A 38 11.20 3.49 -11.58
N ALA A 39 11.97 2.58 -12.18
CA ALA A 39 13.43 2.67 -12.19
C ALA A 39 13.89 3.95 -12.93
N ILE A 40 13.14 4.35 -13.96
CA ILE A 40 13.38 5.56 -14.77
C ILE A 40 13.13 6.85 -13.96
N CYS A 41 12.14 6.89 -13.06
CA CYS A 41 11.82 8.12 -12.29
C CYS A 41 12.95 8.54 -11.33
N GLN A 42 13.70 7.62 -10.73
CA GLN A 42 14.83 7.94 -9.83
C GLN A 42 16.16 8.16 -10.58
N LEU A 43 16.26 7.78 -11.86
CA LEU A 43 17.40 8.10 -12.73
C LEU A 43 17.47 9.58 -13.12
N THR A 44 16.48 10.38 -12.76
CA THR A 44 16.51 11.86 -12.84
C THR A 44 17.63 12.48 -12.01
N ALA A 45 18.19 11.75 -11.04
CA ALA A 45 19.31 12.17 -10.21
C ALA A 45 20.70 11.75 -10.73
N VAL A 46 20.79 11.06 -11.88
CA VAL A 46 22.08 10.66 -12.50
C VAL A 46 22.65 11.81 -13.32
N ARG A 47 23.96 12.02 -13.23
CA ARG A 47 24.72 13.11 -13.86
C ARG A 47 25.73 12.53 -14.84
N ASP A 48 26.25 13.39 -15.72
CA ASP A 48 27.35 13.00 -16.60
C ASP A 48 28.53 12.42 -15.81
N GLY A 49 29.07 11.31 -16.30
CA GLY A 49 30.24 10.66 -15.71
C GLY A 49 29.93 9.80 -14.47
N ASP A 50 28.67 9.72 -14.03
CA ASP A 50 28.31 8.71 -13.04
C ASP A 50 28.51 7.30 -13.60
N LEU A 51 29.00 6.42 -12.74
CA LEU A 51 29.22 5.02 -13.03
C LEU A 51 28.06 4.20 -12.49
N ILE A 52 27.49 3.36 -13.34
CA ILE A 52 26.40 2.45 -13.01
C ILE A 52 26.99 1.04 -12.98
N PHE A 53 27.11 0.48 -11.78
CA PHE A 53 27.61 -0.87 -11.55
C PHE A 53 26.45 -1.85 -11.45
N PHE A 54 26.59 -2.98 -12.12
CA PHE A 54 25.56 -4.03 -12.20
C PHE A 54 25.99 -5.24 -11.35
N VAL A 55 25.10 -5.66 -10.45
CA VAL A 55 25.36 -6.69 -9.42
C VAL A 55 24.32 -7.82 -9.54
N ARG A 56 24.75 -9.07 -9.33
CA ARG A 56 23.88 -10.26 -9.40
C ARG A 56 24.15 -11.23 -8.25
N HIS A 57 23.12 -11.62 -7.50
CA HIS A 57 23.20 -12.34 -6.21
C HIS A 57 23.05 -13.87 -6.28
N SER A 58 22.93 -14.45 -7.50
CA SER A 58 22.87 -15.89 -7.87
C SER A 58 21.44 -16.48 -8.09
N ASN A 59 21.33 -17.29 -9.17
CA ASN A 59 20.15 -17.96 -9.77
C ASN A 59 19.37 -17.24 -10.91
N GLY A 60 20.03 -16.38 -11.70
CA GLY A 60 19.46 -15.77 -12.92
C GLY A 60 20.00 -16.40 -14.23
N ASN A 61 19.50 -15.95 -15.39
CA ASN A 61 19.99 -16.34 -16.72
C ASN A 61 21.28 -15.56 -17.05
N SER A 62 22.44 -16.06 -16.63
CA SER A 62 23.76 -15.53 -16.98
C SER A 62 24.31 -16.13 -18.28
N THR A 63 25.13 -15.37 -19.02
CA THR A 63 25.98 -15.96 -20.05
C THR A 63 27.19 -16.64 -19.40
N GLU A 64 27.74 -17.69 -20.03
CA GLU A 64 28.95 -18.37 -19.52
C GLU A 64 30.13 -17.40 -19.33
N PHE A 65 30.21 -16.37 -20.18
CA PHE A 65 31.21 -15.30 -20.06
C PHE A 65 31.03 -14.47 -18.78
N GLU A 66 29.80 -14.02 -18.49
CA GLU A 66 29.50 -13.23 -17.29
C GLU A 66 29.78 -14.03 -16.01
N ASP A 67 29.43 -15.32 -16.01
CA ASP A 67 29.73 -16.21 -14.89
C ASP A 67 31.23 -16.40 -14.70
N ALA A 68 31.98 -16.60 -15.78
CA ALA A 68 33.42 -16.75 -15.71
C ALA A 68 34.12 -15.47 -15.22
N VAL A 69 33.64 -14.28 -15.59
CA VAL A 69 34.12 -12.98 -15.08
C VAL A 69 33.81 -12.84 -13.59
N ARG A 70 32.60 -13.19 -13.16
CA ARG A 70 32.20 -13.12 -11.75
C ARG A 70 33.01 -14.08 -10.88
N SER A 71 33.23 -15.31 -11.34
CA SER A 71 33.93 -16.36 -10.58
C SER A 71 35.39 -16.04 -10.23
N VAL A 72 36.01 -15.09 -10.93
CA VAL A 72 37.42 -14.70 -10.73
C VAL A 72 37.57 -13.35 -10.00
N GLY A 73 36.46 -12.64 -9.75
CA GLY A 73 36.41 -11.37 -9.03
C GLY A 73 36.35 -11.54 -7.50
N THR A 74 36.85 -10.56 -6.75
CA THR A 74 36.60 -10.47 -5.30
C THR A 74 35.28 -9.75 -5.02
N LYS A 75 34.53 -10.14 -3.98
CA LYS A 75 33.30 -9.43 -3.55
C LYS A 75 33.51 -7.90 -3.50
N PRO A 76 32.50 -7.09 -3.87
CA PRO A 76 31.12 -7.46 -4.24
C PRO A 76 30.96 -8.10 -5.63
N ASP A 77 29.86 -8.82 -5.85
CA ASP A 77 29.56 -9.62 -7.06
C ASP A 77 29.17 -8.75 -8.27
N VAL A 78 30.04 -7.81 -8.62
CA VAL A 78 29.88 -6.86 -9.72
C VAL A 78 30.50 -7.45 -10.98
N PHE A 79 29.70 -7.61 -12.03
CA PHE A 79 30.14 -8.23 -13.28
C PHE A 79 30.21 -7.24 -14.44
N HIS A 80 29.56 -6.07 -14.34
CA HIS A 80 29.57 -5.06 -15.40
C HIS A 80 29.49 -3.63 -14.86
N VAL A 81 29.93 -2.67 -15.67
CA VAL A 81 29.87 -1.24 -15.36
C VAL A 81 29.69 -0.42 -16.64
N GLY A 82 28.90 0.64 -16.57
CA GLY A 82 28.72 1.63 -17.63
C GLY A 82 28.79 3.05 -17.12
N MET A 83 28.94 4.01 -18.02
CA MET A 83 29.01 5.44 -17.71
C MET A 83 27.80 6.17 -18.28
N PHE A 84 27.16 7.02 -17.47
CA PHE A 84 26.02 7.81 -17.95
C PHE A 84 26.48 9.05 -18.72
N CYS A 85 25.80 9.33 -19.84
CA CYS A 85 25.98 10.55 -20.62
C CYS A 85 24.62 11.24 -20.84
N SER A 86 24.46 12.43 -20.26
CA SER A 86 23.26 13.26 -20.28
C SER A 86 22.95 13.81 -21.68
N ARG A 87 23.98 14.07 -22.51
CA ARG A 87 23.85 14.56 -23.89
C ARG A 87 22.98 13.66 -24.76
N VAL A 88 23.07 12.35 -24.53
CA VAL A 88 22.31 11.30 -25.24
C VAL A 88 21.33 10.57 -24.31
N ARG A 89 21.27 10.97 -23.03
CA ARG A 89 20.45 10.36 -21.96
C ARG A 89 20.57 8.84 -21.92
N SER A 90 21.79 8.33 -22.05
CA SER A 90 22.07 6.91 -22.30
C SER A 90 23.33 6.46 -21.56
N ILE A 91 23.50 5.16 -21.41
CA ILE A 91 24.71 4.53 -20.87
C ILE A 91 25.66 4.24 -22.02
N VAL A 92 26.91 4.67 -21.86
CA VAL A 92 28.03 4.25 -22.69
C VAL A 92 28.80 3.15 -21.97
N HIS A 93 28.93 1.99 -22.62
CA HIS A 93 29.58 0.82 -22.05
C HIS A 93 30.17 -0.07 -23.14
N ALA A 94 31.09 -0.96 -22.78
CA ALA A 94 31.67 -1.93 -23.71
C ALA A 94 31.15 -3.33 -23.40
N VAL A 95 30.53 -3.98 -24.38
CA VAL A 95 29.83 -5.26 -24.24
C VAL A 95 30.49 -6.30 -25.17
N PRO A 96 30.65 -7.57 -24.74
CA PRO A 96 31.14 -8.64 -25.61
C PRO A 96 30.36 -8.70 -26.94
N ASN A 97 31.05 -8.98 -28.04
CA ASN A 97 30.55 -9.03 -29.42
C ASN A 97 30.10 -7.71 -30.06
N GLU A 98 29.61 -6.74 -29.27
CA GLU A 98 29.12 -5.46 -29.78
C GLU A 98 30.16 -4.32 -29.67
N GLY A 99 31.15 -4.46 -28.79
CA GLY A 99 32.13 -3.41 -28.53
C GLY A 99 31.58 -2.27 -27.70
N VAL A 100 32.08 -1.06 -27.92
CA VAL A 100 31.61 0.15 -27.23
C VAL A 100 30.31 0.61 -27.88
N ILE A 101 29.25 0.60 -27.10
CA ILE A 101 27.91 0.97 -27.55
C ILE A 101 27.30 2.00 -26.59
N CYS A 102 26.29 2.70 -27.10
CA CYS A 102 25.53 3.67 -26.33
C CYS A 102 24.05 3.32 -26.44
N GLU A 103 23.41 3.07 -25.30
CA GLU A 103 22.02 2.61 -25.26
C GLU A 103 21.25 3.28 -24.14
N PRO A 104 19.93 3.47 -24.32
CA PRO A 104 19.06 3.92 -23.25
C PRO A 104 19.23 3.05 -22.01
N VAL A 105 19.21 3.67 -20.82
CA VAL A 105 19.37 2.96 -19.55
C VAL A 105 18.39 1.78 -19.44
N ASP A 106 17.16 1.95 -19.93
CA ASP A 106 16.12 0.91 -19.98
C ASP A 106 16.59 -0.36 -20.71
N ASP A 107 17.19 -0.19 -21.88
CA ASP A 107 17.56 -1.30 -22.75
C ASP A 107 18.75 -2.06 -22.14
N VAL A 108 19.64 -1.33 -21.47
CA VAL A 108 20.75 -1.91 -20.70
C VAL A 108 20.22 -2.69 -19.50
N LEU A 109 19.29 -2.13 -18.71
CA LEU A 109 18.66 -2.82 -17.60
C LEU A 109 17.91 -4.09 -18.05
N TRP A 110 17.37 -4.09 -19.28
CA TRP A 110 16.68 -5.25 -19.85
C TRP A 110 17.67 -6.34 -20.27
N ARG A 111 18.78 -5.95 -20.91
CA ARG A 111 19.78 -6.90 -21.43
C ARG A 111 20.70 -7.46 -20.36
N ILE A 112 21.10 -6.65 -19.38
CA ILE A 112 22.16 -6.99 -18.42
C ILE A 112 21.67 -7.85 -17.25
N ASP A 113 20.36 -8.14 -17.11
CA ASP A 113 19.81 -9.11 -16.16
C ASP A 113 20.37 -9.01 -14.72
N ALA A 114 20.62 -7.79 -14.23
CA ALA A 114 21.19 -7.53 -12.90
C ALA A 114 20.09 -7.55 -11.83
N ASP A 115 20.45 -7.98 -10.61
CA ASP A 115 19.54 -7.99 -9.45
C ASP A 115 19.60 -6.69 -8.66
N HIS A 116 20.70 -5.94 -8.81
CA HIS A 116 20.97 -4.72 -8.08
C HIS A 116 21.85 -3.80 -8.92
N ILE A 117 21.62 -2.49 -8.82
CA ILE A 117 22.50 -1.47 -9.37
C ILE A 117 23.04 -0.56 -8.28
N ASP A 118 24.32 -0.24 -8.39
CA ASP A 118 24.98 0.76 -7.57
C ASP A 118 25.38 1.93 -8.47
N VAL A 119 24.86 3.13 -8.18
CA VAL A 119 25.21 4.35 -8.90
C VAL A 119 26.21 5.14 -8.07
N LEU A 120 27.44 5.25 -8.57
CA LEU A 120 28.54 5.95 -7.92
C LEU A 120 29.01 7.12 -8.77
N THR A 121 29.33 8.22 -8.09
CA THR A 121 29.89 9.41 -8.68
C THR A 121 31.39 9.41 -8.54
N VAL A 122 32.10 9.67 -9.64
CA VAL A 122 33.54 9.92 -9.63
C VAL A 122 33.79 11.29 -9.03
N GLN A 123 34.56 11.36 -7.94
CA GLN A 123 34.96 12.60 -7.30
C GLN A 123 36.03 13.27 -8.18
N THR A 124 35.65 14.36 -8.84
CA THR A 124 36.51 15.17 -9.69
C THR A 124 36.69 16.56 -9.10
N GLN A 125 37.71 17.29 -9.57
CA GLN A 125 37.94 18.68 -9.14
C GLN A 125 36.82 19.63 -9.60
N THR A 126 36.20 19.33 -10.75
CA THR A 126 35.07 20.07 -11.33
C THR A 126 34.10 19.12 -12.05
N ASP A 127 32.83 19.52 -12.18
CA ASP A 127 31.81 18.76 -12.93
C ASP A 127 32.19 18.63 -14.43
N LEU A 128 32.93 19.60 -14.96
CA LEU A 128 33.41 19.60 -16.35
C LEU A 128 34.32 18.39 -16.67
N VAL A 129 35.06 17.87 -15.69
CA VAL A 129 35.88 16.66 -15.87
C VAL A 129 35.00 15.42 -16.10
N ALA A 130 33.92 15.28 -15.33
CA ALA A 130 33.00 14.15 -15.47
C ALA A 130 32.22 14.22 -16.79
N GLU A 131 31.81 15.43 -17.20
CA GLU A 131 31.21 15.69 -18.51
C GLU A 131 32.15 15.32 -19.67
N ASN A 132 33.40 15.77 -19.61
CA ASN A 132 34.37 15.48 -20.67
C ASN A 132 34.74 13.99 -20.73
N ALA A 133 34.83 13.30 -19.59
CA ALA A 133 35.04 11.86 -19.55
C ALA A 133 33.86 11.09 -20.20
N ALA A 134 32.63 11.49 -19.91
CA ALA A 134 31.43 10.93 -20.54
C ALA A 134 31.40 11.18 -22.06
N HIS A 135 31.77 12.39 -22.51
CA HIS A 135 31.89 12.71 -23.92
C HIS A 135 33.01 11.95 -24.63
N TRP A 136 34.15 11.75 -23.95
CA TRP A 136 35.22 10.92 -24.48
C TRP A 136 34.77 9.48 -24.64
N ALA A 137 34.11 8.89 -23.64
CA ALA A 137 33.56 7.54 -23.74
C ALA A 137 32.55 7.44 -24.89
N LEU A 138 31.66 8.43 -25.03
CA LEU A 138 30.71 8.51 -26.13
C LEU A 138 31.40 8.57 -27.51
N SER A 139 32.54 9.26 -27.62
CA SER A 139 33.32 9.31 -28.87
C SER A 139 33.93 7.96 -29.28
N ARG A 140 33.98 6.99 -28.36
CA ARG A 140 34.47 5.63 -28.62
C ARG A 140 33.39 4.66 -29.04
N VAL A 141 32.12 5.08 -29.12
CA VAL A 141 31.04 4.22 -29.65
C VAL A 141 31.40 3.75 -31.06
N GLY A 142 31.34 2.43 -31.28
CA GLY A 142 31.77 1.75 -32.49
C GLY A 142 33.17 1.13 -32.42
N CYS A 143 34.00 1.47 -31.41
CA CYS A 143 35.22 0.72 -31.13
C CYS A 143 34.89 -0.72 -30.73
N ARG A 144 35.79 -1.65 -31.02
CA ARG A 144 35.55 -3.09 -30.78
C ARG A 144 35.65 -3.45 -29.30
N TYR A 145 35.17 -4.64 -28.96
CA TYR A 145 35.38 -5.19 -27.63
C TYR A 145 36.81 -5.71 -27.52
N ASN A 146 37.52 -5.35 -26.44
CA ASN A 146 38.85 -5.87 -26.20
C ASN A 146 38.74 -7.32 -25.71
N ASP A 147 38.72 -8.23 -26.68
CA ASP A 147 38.46 -9.65 -26.52
C ASP A 147 39.61 -10.44 -25.89
N ILE A 148 40.82 -9.87 -25.84
CA ILE A 148 42.01 -10.46 -25.21
C ILE A 148 42.44 -9.72 -23.93
N PHE A 149 41.62 -8.76 -23.47
CA PHE A 149 41.86 -7.93 -22.30
C PHE A 149 43.24 -7.23 -22.29
N SER A 150 43.78 -6.87 -23.46
CA SER A 150 45.10 -6.24 -23.59
C SER A 150 45.18 -4.90 -22.84
N PRO A 151 46.27 -4.61 -22.10
CA PRO A 151 46.45 -3.35 -21.38
C PRO A 151 46.52 -2.14 -22.32
N ASP A 152 46.92 -2.34 -23.58
CA ASP A 152 47.11 -1.28 -24.57
C ASP A 152 45.80 -0.85 -25.25
N SER A 153 44.66 -1.46 -24.88
CA SER A 153 43.33 -1.21 -25.49
C SER A 153 43.27 -1.64 -26.96
N LEU A 154 43.75 -2.86 -27.21
CA LEU A 154 43.77 -3.51 -28.53
C LEU A 154 43.05 -4.86 -28.46
N ASP A 155 42.29 -5.19 -29.50
CA ASP A 155 41.69 -6.53 -29.68
C ASP A 155 42.73 -7.54 -30.24
N SER A 156 42.31 -8.79 -30.40
CA SER A 156 43.10 -9.88 -31.02
C SER A 156 43.57 -9.58 -32.45
N THR A 157 42.95 -8.61 -33.14
CA THR A 157 43.33 -8.18 -34.49
C THR A 157 44.27 -6.97 -34.50
N GLY A 158 44.60 -6.42 -33.33
CA GLY A 158 45.42 -5.22 -33.17
C GLY A 158 44.66 -3.91 -33.41
N ALA A 159 43.32 -3.94 -33.46
CA ALA A 159 42.49 -2.74 -33.60
C ALA A 159 42.15 -2.13 -32.23
N GLU A 160 41.92 -0.81 -32.21
CA GLU A 160 41.50 -0.10 -30.99
C GLU A 160 40.21 -0.70 -30.42
N ALA A 161 40.27 -1.14 -29.16
CA ALA A 161 39.20 -1.87 -28.51
C ALA A 161 39.18 -1.67 -26.98
N TYR A 162 38.01 -1.82 -26.38
CA TYR A 162 37.82 -1.59 -24.95
C TYR A 162 36.92 -2.67 -24.33
N TYR A 163 37.19 -3.04 -23.08
CA TYR A 163 36.22 -3.70 -22.20
C TYR A 163 35.71 -2.70 -21.16
N CYS A 164 34.60 -3.02 -20.47
CA CYS A 164 33.80 -2.06 -19.71
C CYS A 164 34.61 -1.23 -18.69
N CYS A 165 35.43 -1.89 -17.88
CA CYS A 165 36.26 -1.23 -16.88
C CYS A 165 37.42 -0.42 -17.51
N GLN A 166 38.04 -0.93 -18.58
CA GLN A 166 39.12 -0.24 -19.29
C GLN A 166 38.64 1.07 -19.91
N LEU A 167 37.45 1.06 -20.55
CA LEU A 167 36.84 2.25 -21.14
C LEU A 167 36.72 3.39 -20.11
N ILE A 168 36.20 3.07 -18.91
CA ILE A 168 36.03 4.05 -17.83
C ILE A 168 37.37 4.56 -17.33
N THR A 169 38.33 3.65 -17.06
CA THR A 169 39.65 4.06 -16.56
C THR A 169 40.39 4.96 -17.54
N LYS A 170 40.32 4.69 -18.85
CA LYS A 170 40.94 5.54 -19.87
C LYS A 170 40.23 6.88 -20.07
N ALA A 171 38.90 6.92 -19.92
CA ALA A 171 38.15 8.17 -20.00
C ALA A 171 38.61 9.20 -18.95
N TYR A 172 38.96 8.72 -17.75
CA TYR A 172 39.39 9.57 -16.64
C TYR A 172 40.92 9.73 -16.53
N ALA A 173 41.72 8.86 -17.15
CA ALA A 173 43.18 8.94 -17.16
C ALA A 173 43.70 10.29 -17.70
N ASN A 174 43.07 10.80 -18.76
CA ASN A 174 43.44 12.10 -19.37
C ASN A 174 43.28 13.32 -18.43
N TYR A 175 42.67 13.13 -17.26
CA TYR A 175 42.43 14.16 -16.26
C TYR A 175 43.17 13.90 -14.93
N GLY A 176 44.22 13.09 -14.96
CA GLY A 176 45.08 12.82 -13.79
C GLY A 176 44.48 11.84 -12.79
N LEU A 177 43.46 11.07 -13.19
CA LEU A 177 42.85 9.99 -12.42
C LEU A 177 43.31 8.62 -12.93
N ASP A 178 44.60 8.47 -13.25
CA ASP A 178 45.22 7.21 -13.68
C ASP A 178 45.11 6.09 -12.61
N THR A 179 44.83 6.49 -11.36
CA THR A 179 44.61 5.61 -10.21
C THR A 179 43.13 5.32 -9.94
N LEU A 180 42.23 5.66 -10.87
CA LEU A 180 40.79 5.46 -10.70
C LEU A 180 40.44 4.01 -10.37
N CYS A 181 41.08 3.03 -11.00
CA CYS A 181 41.01 1.64 -10.56
C CYS A 181 42.21 1.33 -9.65
N PRO A 182 42.01 0.75 -8.46
CA PRO A 182 43.12 0.24 -7.65
C PRO A 182 44.02 -0.69 -8.48
N SER A 183 45.33 -0.74 -8.16
CA SER A 183 46.28 -1.64 -8.83
C SER A 183 45.74 -3.07 -8.86
N HIS A 184 45.49 -3.56 -10.07
CA HIS A 184 44.87 -4.86 -10.31
C HIS A 184 45.60 -5.59 -11.43
N THR A 185 45.76 -6.89 -11.22
CA THR A 185 46.25 -7.82 -12.23
C THR A 185 45.10 -8.70 -12.69
N LEU A 186 45.03 -8.97 -14.00
CA LEU A 186 44.02 -9.84 -14.57
C LEU A 186 44.11 -11.23 -13.92
N ASN A 187 42.97 -11.72 -13.46
CA ASN A 187 42.83 -13.05 -12.88
C ASN A 187 41.80 -13.84 -13.67
N PHE A 188 42.18 -15.02 -14.15
CA PHE A 188 41.33 -15.98 -14.86
C PHE A 188 41.25 -17.31 -14.09
N ALA A 189 41.75 -17.34 -12.85
CA ALA A 189 41.71 -18.49 -11.96
C ALA A 189 40.63 -18.37 -10.88
N ASP A 190 40.06 -19.51 -10.50
CA ASP A 190 39.14 -19.63 -9.36
C ASP A 190 39.83 -19.30 -8.01
N ALA A 191 39.06 -19.33 -6.92
CA ALA A 191 39.57 -19.10 -5.57
C ALA A 191 40.66 -20.12 -5.13
N HIS A 192 40.82 -21.22 -5.86
CA HIS A 192 41.84 -22.26 -5.62
C HIS A 192 43.04 -22.13 -6.56
N GLY A 193 43.13 -21.06 -7.37
CA GLY A 193 44.23 -20.82 -8.29
C GLY A 193 44.18 -21.67 -9.57
N ARG A 194 43.07 -22.33 -9.87
CA ARG A 194 42.89 -23.12 -11.10
C ARG A 194 42.26 -22.26 -12.18
N ILE A 195 42.90 -22.19 -13.35
CA ILE A 195 42.34 -21.51 -14.52
C ILE A 195 41.01 -22.15 -14.89
N LEU A 196 39.95 -21.34 -15.06
CA LEU A 196 38.64 -21.85 -15.41
C LEU A 196 38.66 -22.44 -16.84
N PRO A 197 38.04 -23.61 -17.08
CA PRO A 197 37.97 -24.21 -18.42
C PRO A 197 37.39 -23.27 -19.49
N PHE A 198 36.44 -22.42 -19.10
CA PHE A 198 35.89 -21.37 -19.96
C PHE A 198 37.00 -20.48 -20.55
N TRP A 199 37.91 -19.98 -19.71
CA TRP A 199 38.98 -19.08 -20.15
C TRP A 199 40.04 -19.78 -21.01
N GLN A 200 40.29 -21.07 -20.77
CA GLN A 200 41.16 -21.86 -21.64
C GLN A 200 40.61 -21.91 -23.07
N HIS A 201 39.36 -22.34 -23.20
CA HIS A 201 38.69 -22.40 -24.50
C HIS A 201 38.59 -21.02 -25.16
N TYR A 202 38.19 -20.00 -24.39
CA TYR A 202 38.03 -18.63 -24.87
C TYR A 202 39.30 -18.04 -25.50
N TYR A 203 40.47 -18.29 -24.92
CA TYR A 203 41.75 -17.79 -25.45
C TYR A 203 42.35 -18.69 -26.55
N GLU A 204 42.12 -20.01 -26.48
CA GLU A 204 42.52 -20.95 -27.54
C GLU A 204 41.88 -20.61 -28.89
N GLU A 205 40.57 -20.31 -28.91
CA GLU A 205 39.85 -19.91 -30.12
C GLU A 205 40.40 -18.63 -30.77
N ARG A 206 41.03 -17.77 -29.96
CA ARG A 206 41.58 -16.48 -30.37
C ARG A 206 43.07 -16.53 -30.68
N GLY A 207 43.70 -17.71 -30.59
CA GLY A 207 45.13 -17.88 -30.84
C GLY A 207 46.02 -17.09 -29.89
N ALA A 208 45.52 -16.79 -28.67
CA ALA A 208 46.19 -15.95 -27.69
C ALA A 208 46.47 -16.72 -26.40
N LEU A 209 47.50 -16.30 -25.65
CA LEU A 209 47.77 -16.84 -24.31
C LEU A 209 46.89 -16.11 -23.28
N ILE A 210 46.40 -16.85 -22.29
CA ILE A 210 45.66 -16.26 -21.16
C ILE A 210 46.61 -15.30 -20.41
N PRO A 211 46.30 -13.98 -20.32
CA PRO A 211 47.16 -12.98 -19.71
C PRO A 211 47.02 -12.98 -18.17
N GLN A 212 47.12 -14.17 -17.55
CA GLN A 212 47.07 -14.34 -16.11
C GLN A 212 48.19 -13.53 -15.44
N GLY A 213 47.82 -12.65 -14.51
CA GLY A 213 48.77 -11.78 -13.80
C GLY A 213 49.21 -10.53 -14.58
N GLY A 214 48.71 -10.32 -15.80
CA GLY A 214 48.96 -9.10 -16.59
C GLY A 214 48.28 -7.87 -16.00
N LYS A 215 48.67 -6.65 -16.43
CA LYS A 215 48.00 -5.41 -16.01
C LYS A 215 46.57 -5.35 -16.58
N GLY A 216 45.58 -5.04 -15.75
CA GLY A 216 44.21 -4.85 -16.21
C GLY A 216 43.29 -4.29 -15.13
N SER A 217 42.00 -4.19 -15.41
CA SER A 217 41.00 -3.68 -14.49
C SER A 217 39.75 -4.56 -14.48
N HIS A 218 39.08 -4.66 -13.33
CA HIS A 218 37.90 -5.50 -13.14
C HIS A 218 36.80 -4.70 -12.44
N PRO A 219 35.52 -4.82 -12.81
CA PRO A 219 34.42 -4.07 -12.19
C PRO A 219 34.38 -4.18 -10.66
N SER A 220 34.62 -5.39 -10.12
CA SER A 220 34.63 -5.61 -8.67
C SER A 220 35.82 -5.00 -7.93
N LYS A 221 36.89 -4.59 -8.64
CA LYS A 221 37.97 -3.77 -8.07
C LYS A 221 37.69 -2.29 -8.26
N LEU A 222 37.21 -1.88 -9.43
CA LEU A 222 36.91 -0.48 -9.72
C LEU A 222 35.89 0.10 -8.74
N ILE A 223 34.83 -0.64 -8.39
CA ILE A 223 33.80 -0.19 -7.44
C ILE A 223 34.36 0.15 -6.04
N THR A 224 35.53 -0.39 -5.69
CA THR A 224 36.20 -0.16 -4.39
C THR A 224 37.11 1.07 -4.39
N SER A 225 37.20 1.78 -5.52
CA SER A 225 38.05 2.96 -5.65
C SER A 225 37.72 4.05 -4.63
N SER A 226 38.77 4.65 -4.05
CA SER A 226 38.64 5.78 -3.13
C SER A 226 38.09 7.04 -3.80
N HIS A 227 38.15 7.10 -5.14
CA HIS A 227 37.63 8.21 -5.94
C HIS A 227 36.11 8.13 -6.15
N LEU A 228 35.44 7.06 -5.71
CA LEU A 228 34.00 6.90 -5.89
C LEU A 228 33.23 7.25 -4.62
N ARG A 229 32.08 7.89 -4.79
CA ARG A 229 31.07 8.10 -3.75
C ARG A 229 29.74 7.54 -4.20
N ARG A 230 29.13 6.68 -3.38
CA ARG A 230 27.81 6.13 -3.66
C ARG A 230 26.77 7.24 -3.62
N ARG A 231 26.00 7.36 -4.69
CA ARG A 231 24.88 8.30 -4.78
C ARG A 231 23.60 7.63 -4.31
N PHE A 232 23.29 6.47 -4.88
CA PHE A 232 22.22 5.60 -4.43
C PHE A 232 22.48 4.16 -4.89
N ALA A 233 21.72 3.25 -4.31
CA ALA A 233 21.74 1.82 -4.64
C ALA A 233 20.28 1.38 -4.84
N LYS A 234 20.01 0.52 -5.81
CA LYS A 234 18.65 0.06 -6.10
C LYS A 234 18.62 -1.42 -6.44
N THR A 235 17.85 -2.18 -5.68
CA THR A 235 17.48 -3.55 -6.04
C THR A 235 16.55 -3.52 -7.25
N LEU A 236 16.93 -4.21 -8.31
CA LEU A 236 16.14 -4.36 -9.53
C LEU A 236 15.19 -5.55 -9.37
N THR A 237 13.94 -5.27 -9.05
CA THR A 237 12.97 -6.33 -8.80
C THR A 237 12.38 -6.85 -10.11
N ARG A 238 12.75 -8.07 -10.53
CA ARG A 238 12.11 -8.77 -11.66
C ARG A 238 10.63 -9.04 -11.37
N MET A 239 9.81 -9.13 -12.42
CA MET A 239 8.48 -9.78 -12.38
C MET A 239 8.61 -11.31 -12.21
N GLY A 240 9.44 -11.76 -11.28
CA GLY A 240 9.43 -13.14 -10.80
C GLY A 240 8.52 -13.25 -9.58
N LYS A 241 8.04 -14.48 -9.31
CA LYS A 241 7.23 -14.84 -8.13
C LYS A 241 7.68 -14.07 -6.90
N PHE A 242 6.77 -13.38 -6.21
CA PHE A 242 7.09 -12.79 -4.92
C PHE A 242 7.33 -13.94 -3.93
N VAL A 243 8.51 -13.96 -3.32
CA VAL A 243 8.82 -14.91 -2.26
C VAL A 243 8.60 -14.17 -0.96
N VAL A 244 7.66 -14.66 -0.16
CA VAL A 244 7.46 -14.18 1.21
C VAL A 244 8.80 -14.37 1.94
N PRO A 245 9.47 -13.31 2.43
CA PRO A 245 10.79 -13.48 3.02
C PRO A 245 10.72 -14.37 4.26
N ASP A 246 11.61 -15.36 4.38
CA ASP A 246 11.70 -16.23 5.57
C ASP A 246 11.97 -15.41 6.86
N LEU A 247 12.60 -14.24 6.70
CA LEU A 247 13.08 -13.34 7.75
C LEU A 247 12.06 -12.26 8.14
N VAL A 248 10.77 -12.58 8.20
CA VAL A 248 9.77 -11.73 8.87
C VAL A 248 10.06 -11.62 10.38
N GLU A 249 11.00 -12.39 10.91
CA GLU A 249 11.24 -12.55 12.34
C GLU A 249 11.99 -11.40 13.06
N SER A 250 12.64 -10.42 12.39
CA SER A 250 13.46 -9.41 13.10
C SER A 250 13.31 -7.94 12.68
N ALA A 251 12.58 -7.64 11.60
CA ALA A 251 12.38 -6.27 11.09
C ALA A 251 10.94 -6.09 10.62
N LEU A 252 10.04 -5.90 11.58
CA LEU A 252 8.59 -5.95 11.37
C LEU A 252 7.96 -4.60 11.01
N HIS A 253 8.71 -3.51 11.15
CA HIS A 253 8.31 -2.19 10.67
C HIS A 253 8.71 -2.02 9.21
N PHE A 254 7.97 -1.20 8.47
CA PHE A 254 8.27 -0.80 7.11
C PHE A 254 8.14 0.72 6.99
N VAL A 255 9.25 1.40 6.75
CA VAL A 255 9.31 2.86 6.63
C VAL A 255 10.30 3.20 5.52
N HIS A 256 10.05 4.27 4.75
CA HIS A 256 10.92 4.70 3.65
C HIS A 256 11.23 3.61 2.60
N GLY A 257 10.25 2.75 2.30
CA GLY A 257 10.48 1.66 1.36
C GLY A 257 11.48 0.61 1.88
N SER A 258 11.62 0.43 3.19
CA SER A 258 12.53 -0.57 3.73
C SER A 258 12.02 -1.13 5.03
N ARG A 259 12.36 -2.39 5.29
CA ARG A 259 12.13 -3.00 6.60
C ARG A 259 13.05 -2.37 7.62
N LEU A 260 12.53 -2.11 8.81
CA LEU A 260 13.26 -1.50 9.91
C LEU A 260 13.13 -2.37 11.16
N ALA A 261 14.27 -2.65 11.78
CA ALA A 261 14.32 -3.12 13.15
C ALA A 261 14.37 -1.89 14.07
N ALA A 262 13.30 -1.64 14.82
CA ALA A 262 13.27 -0.54 15.76
C ALA A 262 14.10 -0.91 17.01
N GLN A 263 14.95 0.00 17.47
CA GLN A 263 15.69 -0.14 18.73
C GLN A 263 14.88 0.53 19.86
N THR A 264 13.77 -0.06 20.27
CA THR A 264 12.98 0.44 21.40
C THR A 264 13.07 -0.50 22.60
N ALA A 265 12.86 0.04 23.80
CA ALA A 265 12.94 -0.74 25.04
C ALA A 265 11.73 -1.66 25.27
N ALA A 266 10.63 -1.43 24.55
CA ALA A 266 9.37 -2.16 24.71
C ALA A 266 9.05 -3.01 23.48
N ALA A 267 8.62 -4.25 23.72
CA ALA A 267 8.26 -5.21 22.68
C ALA A 267 7.06 -6.05 23.12
N PHE A 268 6.39 -6.70 22.16
CA PHE A 268 5.34 -7.70 22.42
C PHE A 268 5.64 -8.99 21.66
N ASP A 269 5.15 -10.11 22.21
CA ASP A 269 5.27 -11.43 21.59
C ASP A 269 4.26 -11.56 20.44
N ILE A 270 4.72 -12.10 19.32
CA ILE A 270 3.85 -12.58 18.24
C ILE A 270 3.66 -14.07 18.46
N ILE A 271 2.42 -14.45 18.78
CA ILE A 271 2.07 -15.81 19.18
C ILE A 271 1.31 -16.46 18.04
N GLU A 272 1.73 -17.66 17.64
CA GLU A 272 1.02 -18.48 16.66
C GLU A 272 -0.22 -19.11 17.32
N PRO A 273 -1.47 -18.73 16.95
CA PRO A 273 -2.66 -19.13 17.70
C PRO A 273 -2.92 -20.65 17.69
N ARG A 274 -2.50 -21.33 16.61
CA ARG A 274 -2.68 -22.78 16.46
C ARG A 274 -1.84 -23.60 17.43
N SER A 275 -0.69 -23.10 17.88
CA SER A 275 0.24 -23.85 18.73
C SER A 275 0.49 -23.20 20.10
N GLY A 276 0.20 -21.91 20.24
CA GLY A 276 0.53 -21.10 21.41
C GLY A 276 2.02 -20.75 21.50
N VAL A 277 2.81 -21.04 20.47
CA VAL A 277 4.26 -20.77 20.44
C VAL A 277 4.52 -19.31 20.09
N VAL A 278 5.45 -18.68 20.83
CA VAL A 278 5.99 -17.37 20.47
C VAL A 278 6.89 -17.51 19.26
N ARG A 279 6.49 -16.90 18.14
CA ARG A 279 7.23 -16.91 16.87
C ARG A 279 8.41 -15.95 16.91
N THR A 280 8.17 -14.75 17.37
CA THR A 280 9.18 -13.69 17.52
C THR A 280 8.67 -12.59 18.44
N GLN A 281 9.52 -11.62 18.74
CA GLN A 281 9.17 -10.39 19.44
C GLN A 281 9.19 -9.20 18.49
N CYS A 282 8.19 -8.32 18.61
CA CYS A 282 8.10 -7.10 17.84
C CYS A 282 8.32 -5.89 18.74
N ALA A 283 9.34 -5.09 18.41
CA ALA A 283 9.55 -3.79 19.02
C ALA A 283 8.34 -2.86 18.77
N ILE A 284 7.92 -2.11 19.78
CA ILE A 284 6.81 -1.15 19.69
C ILE A 284 7.32 0.15 19.05
N ALA A 285 6.60 0.67 18.06
CA ALA A 285 6.85 1.98 17.48
C ALA A 285 6.51 3.07 18.51
N ASP A 286 7.52 3.86 18.86
CA ASP A 286 7.40 5.03 19.71
C ASP A 286 7.09 6.29 18.89
N SER A 287 7.02 7.44 19.56
CA SER A 287 6.75 8.71 18.90
C SER A 287 7.80 9.06 17.84
N GLN A 288 9.07 8.73 18.05
CA GLN A 288 10.15 9.06 17.10
C GLN A 288 9.97 8.32 15.78
N LEU A 289 9.59 7.04 15.83
CA LEU A 289 9.32 6.26 14.63
C LEU A 289 8.03 6.74 13.92
N ILE A 290 7.00 7.12 14.67
CA ILE A 290 5.79 7.73 14.10
C ILE A 290 6.13 9.06 13.40
N ASP A 291 6.89 9.93 14.04
CA ASP A 291 7.32 11.22 13.46
C ASP A 291 8.12 11.02 12.18
N ALA A 292 9.02 10.02 12.16
CA ALA A 292 9.79 9.67 10.97
C ALA A 292 8.88 9.17 9.83
N ALA A 293 7.95 8.26 10.11
CA ALA A 293 7.02 7.75 9.11
C ALA A 293 6.11 8.86 8.56
N VAL A 294 5.66 9.80 9.40
CA VAL A 294 4.83 10.94 9.00
C VAL A 294 5.61 11.94 8.15
N ARG A 295 6.84 12.27 8.54
CA ARG A 295 7.70 13.18 7.76
C ARG A 295 7.93 12.62 6.35
N ASP A 296 8.29 11.34 6.25
CA ASP A 296 8.51 10.67 4.97
C ASP A 296 7.24 10.66 4.10
N ALA A 297 6.08 10.37 4.72
CA ALA A 297 4.80 10.41 4.03
C ALA A 297 4.47 11.82 3.52
N ARG A 298 4.71 12.86 4.32
CA ARG A 298 4.47 14.25 3.93
C ARG A 298 5.36 14.71 2.78
N GLU A 299 6.60 14.24 2.73
CA GLU A 299 7.53 14.54 1.64
C GLU A 299 7.13 13.83 0.34
N ALA A 300 6.75 12.55 0.42
CA ALA A 300 6.45 11.74 -0.76
C ALA A 300 5.05 12.01 -1.36
N GLN A 301 4.06 12.30 -0.51
CA GLN A 301 2.64 12.34 -0.90
C GLN A 301 2.31 13.34 -2.03
N PRO A 302 2.85 14.57 -2.09
CA PRO A 302 2.56 15.50 -3.18
C PRO A 302 2.89 14.95 -4.57
N ASN A 303 4.03 14.25 -4.69
CA ASN A 303 4.44 13.63 -5.95
C ASN A 303 3.52 12.46 -6.33
N TRP A 304 3.02 11.70 -5.35
CA TRP A 304 2.07 10.62 -5.57
C TRP A 304 0.68 11.12 -5.98
N ALA A 305 0.21 12.20 -5.36
CA ALA A 305 -1.03 12.86 -5.74
C ALA A 305 -0.96 13.45 -7.16
N PHE A 306 0.21 13.94 -7.57
CA PHE A 306 0.45 14.47 -8.92
C PHE A 306 0.37 13.39 -10.01
N GLN A 307 0.66 12.13 -9.69
CA GLN A 307 0.46 11.04 -10.64
C GLN A 307 -1.03 10.92 -11.01
N SER A 308 -1.32 10.51 -12.24
CA SER A 308 -2.69 10.24 -12.64
C SER A 308 -3.22 8.96 -11.96
N ALA A 309 -4.53 8.87 -11.76
CA ALA A 309 -5.14 7.66 -11.20
C ALA A 309 -4.83 6.41 -12.05
N GLN A 310 -4.67 6.56 -13.37
CA GLN A 310 -4.26 5.47 -14.26
C GLN A 310 -2.83 5.00 -13.97
N GLN A 311 -1.89 5.92 -13.69
CA GLN A 311 -0.51 5.58 -13.32
C GLN A 311 -0.50 4.83 -11.98
N ARG A 312 -1.27 5.29 -10.99
CA ARG A 312 -1.44 4.57 -9.72
C ARG A 312 -2.04 3.17 -9.93
N GLY A 313 -3.05 3.06 -10.78
CA GLY A 313 -3.68 1.77 -11.13
C GLY A 313 -2.74 0.75 -11.80
N VAL A 314 -1.68 1.19 -12.48
CA VAL A 314 -0.66 0.27 -13.01
C VAL A 314 0.07 -0.46 -11.88
N ILE A 315 0.38 0.22 -10.78
CA ILE A 315 1.01 -0.38 -9.60
C ILE A 315 0.05 -1.39 -8.95
N PHE A 316 -1.24 -1.05 -8.86
CA PHE A 316 -2.24 -1.92 -8.25
C PHE A 316 -2.47 -3.23 -9.02
N ARG A 317 -2.56 -3.17 -10.35
CA ARG A 317 -2.66 -4.39 -11.19
C ARG A 317 -1.45 -5.31 -11.02
N ARG A 318 -0.26 -4.74 -10.85
CA ARG A 318 0.95 -5.52 -10.55
C ARG A 318 0.88 -6.13 -9.15
N ALA A 319 0.48 -5.35 -8.14
CA ALA A 319 0.31 -5.86 -6.79
C ALA A 319 -0.70 -7.02 -6.77
N SER A 320 -1.86 -6.88 -7.44
CA SER A 320 -2.84 -7.94 -7.60
C SER A 320 -2.22 -9.21 -8.22
N SER A 321 -1.46 -9.06 -9.31
CA SER A 321 -0.78 -10.19 -9.95
C SER A 321 0.21 -10.90 -9.01
N LEU A 322 1.05 -10.13 -8.31
CA LEU A 322 2.02 -10.66 -7.34
C LEU A 322 1.36 -11.40 -6.17
N ILE A 323 0.22 -10.89 -5.68
CA ILE A 323 -0.57 -11.54 -4.62
C ILE A 323 -1.09 -12.90 -5.12
N ARG A 324 -1.70 -12.94 -6.32
CA ARG A 324 -2.24 -14.18 -6.89
C ARG A 324 -1.16 -15.23 -7.15
N GLU A 325 0.01 -14.81 -7.61
CA GLU A 325 1.16 -15.70 -7.85
C GLU A 325 1.74 -16.31 -6.56
N SER A 326 1.44 -15.70 -5.40
CA SER A 326 1.99 -16.06 -4.09
C SER A 326 0.91 -16.50 -3.10
N VAL A 327 -0.27 -16.91 -3.61
CA VAL A 327 -1.46 -17.14 -2.79
C VAL A 327 -1.23 -18.18 -1.69
N GLU A 328 -0.49 -19.25 -2.00
CA GLU A 328 -0.25 -20.35 -1.06
C GLU A 328 0.68 -19.94 0.07
N GLU A 329 1.75 -19.21 -0.24
CA GLU A 329 2.70 -18.71 0.76
C GLU A 329 2.05 -17.65 1.66
N LEU A 330 1.26 -16.75 1.07
CA LEU A 330 0.53 -15.71 1.80
C LEU A 330 -0.59 -16.31 2.67
N ALA A 331 -1.34 -17.29 2.16
CA ALA A 331 -2.38 -17.95 2.93
C ALA A 331 -1.79 -18.70 4.13
N LYS A 332 -0.64 -19.38 3.95
CA LYS A 332 0.08 -20.01 5.07
C LYS A 332 0.49 -18.99 6.13
N LEU A 333 1.03 -17.85 5.72
CA LEU A 333 1.39 -16.78 6.65
C LEU A 333 0.17 -16.28 7.42
N GLU A 334 -0.93 -15.96 6.71
CA GLU A 334 -2.18 -15.48 7.32
C GLU A 334 -2.74 -16.52 8.32
N THR A 335 -2.77 -17.80 7.95
CA THR A 335 -3.21 -18.89 8.83
C THR A 335 -2.36 -19.01 10.09
N LEU A 336 -1.03 -18.88 9.98
CA LEU A 336 -0.13 -18.93 11.13
C LEU A 336 -0.29 -17.71 12.04
N ASP A 337 -0.61 -16.55 11.47
CA ASP A 337 -0.73 -15.28 12.18
C ASP A 337 -2.09 -15.14 12.90
N CYS A 338 -3.19 -15.65 12.32
CA CYS A 338 -4.53 -15.48 12.88
C CYS A 338 -5.29 -16.77 13.22
N GLY A 339 -4.77 -17.94 12.91
CA GLY A 339 -5.33 -19.23 13.34
C GLY A 339 -6.52 -19.75 12.53
N LYS A 340 -6.99 -19.03 11.50
CA LYS A 340 -8.09 -19.47 10.64
C LYS A 340 -7.67 -20.58 9.65
N PRO A 341 -8.60 -21.45 9.19
CA PRO A 341 -8.28 -22.50 8.24
C PRO A 341 -7.64 -21.97 6.95
N ILE A 342 -6.67 -22.73 6.41
CA ILE A 342 -5.90 -22.38 5.22
C ILE A 342 -6.76 -22.06 3.99
N ARG A 343 -7.95 -22.66 3.89
CA ARG A 343 -8.91 -22.37 2.82
C ARG A 343 -9.45 -20.96 2.90
N GLU A 344 -9.86 -20.54 4.09
CA GLU A 344 -10.37 -19.19 4.32
C GLU A 344 -9.25 -18.16 4.12
N SER A 345 -8.03 -18.47 4.57
CA SER A 345 -6.85 -17.63 4.29
C SER A 345 -6.57 -17.46 2.80
N ARG A 346 -6.80 -18.47 1.94
CA ARG A 346 -6.68 -18.32 0.49
C ARG A 346 -7.71 -17.35 -0.06
N ASP A 347 -8.94 -17.46 0.41
CA ASP A 347 -10.04 -16.56 -0.01
C ASP A 347 -9.74 -15.11 0.42
N ASP A 348 -9.21 -14.89 1.62
CA ASP A 348 -8.79 -13.57 2.11
C ASP A 348 -7.68 -12.95 1.24
N VAL A 349 -6.67 -13.75 0.87
CA VAL A 349 -5.57 -13.30 0.02
C VAL A 349 -6.06 -12.98 -1.39
N LEU A 350 -6.96 -13.79 -1.95
CA LEU A 350 -7.57 -13.51 -3.25
C LEU A 350 -8.46 -12.27 -3.21
N SER A 351 -9.21 -12.07 -2.12
CA SER A 351 -10.00 -10.86 -1.89
C SER A 351 -9.12 -9.60 -1.83
N CYS A 352 -7.93 -9.71 -1.23
CA CYS A 352 -6.94 -8.63 -1.26
C CYS A 352 -6.48 -8.32 -2.70
N ALA A 353 -6.20 -9.36 -3.52
CA ALA A 353 -5.85 -9.17 -4.92
C ALA A 353 -7.00 -8.53 -5.73
N ASP A 354 -8.24 -8.96 -5.50
CA ASP A 354 -9.45 -8.41 -6.12
C ASP A 354 -9.65 -6.93 -5.73
N CYS A 355 -9.33 -6.57 -4.47
CA CYS A 355 -9.42 -5.20 -3.98
C CYS A 355 -8.50 -4.24 -4.75
N PHE A 356 -7.22 -4.59 -4.91
CA PHE A 356 -6.30 -3.78 -5.72
C PHE A 356 -6.72 -3.72 -7.18
N GLU A 357 -7.17 -4.83 -7.77
CA GLU A 357 -7.64 -4.87 -9.16
C GLU A 357 -8.87 -3.97 -9.37
N PHE A 358 -9.85 -4.05 -8.46
CA PHE A 358 -11.04 -3.22 -8.50
C PHE A 358 -10.68 -1.74 -8.47
N PHE A 359 -9.94 -1.28 -7.46
CA PHE A 359 -9.56 0.13 -7.35
C PHE A 359 -8.65 0.60 -8.48
N ALA A 360 -7.88 -0.29 -9.12
CA ALA A 360 -7.13 0.05 -10.33
C ALA A 360 -8.03 0.46 -11.51
N GLY A 361 -9.29 0.00 -11.52
CA GLY A 361 -10.33 0.33 -12.49
C GLY A 361 -11.18 1.56 -12.16
N THR A 362 -11.10 2.10 -10.94
CA THR A 362 -12.01 3.17 -10.47
C THR A 362 -11.52 4.60 -10.77
N ALA A 363 -10.52 4.77 -11.64
CA ALA A 363 -9.95 6.09 -11.96
C ALA A 363 -11.02 7.11 -12.41
N HIS A 364 -12.03 6.65 -13.15
CA HIS A 364 -13.14 7.47 -13.64
C HIS A 364 -14.07 7.98 -12.52
N ASN A 365 -14.15 7.27 -11.39
CA ASN A 365 -14.95 7.66 -10.23
C ASN A 365 -14.33 8.82 -9.44
N LEU A 366 -13.08 9.20 -9.75
CA LEU A 366 -12.43 10.37 -9.17
C LEU A 366 -12.68 11.66 -9.98
N ALA A 367 -13.45 11.58 -11.06
CA ALA A 367 -13.82 12.75 -11.84
C ALA A 367 -14.71 13.71 -11.03
N GLY A 368 -14.55 15.00 -11.30
CA GLY A 368 -15.44 16.05 -10.81
C GLY A 368 -16.66 16.27 -11.71
N SER A 369 -17.54 17.15 -11.25
CA SER A 369 -18.76 17.57 -11.95
C SER A 369 -18.63 19.00 -12.45
N HIS A 370 -19.21 19.32 -13.60
CA HIS A 370 -19.31 20.67 -14.13
C HIS A 370 -20.74 21.19 -14.00
N PHE A 371 -20.90 22.43 -13.57
CA PHE A 371 -22.17 23.09 -13.29
C PHE A 371 -22.25 24.40 -14.08
N PRO A 372 -23.05 24.48 -15.16
CA PRO A 372 -23.31 25.76 -15.80
C PRO A 372 -24.08 26.66 -14.82
N LEU A 373 -23.65 27.92 -14.70
CA LEU A 373 -24.36 28.94 -13.93
C LEU A 373 -24.92 29.99 -14.91
N GLU A 374 -25.37 31.13 -14.39
CA GLU A 374 -26.04 32.19 -15.16
C GLU A 374 -25.39 32.48 -16.53
N ASN A 375 -26.23 32.44 -17.57
CA ASN A 375 -25.93 32.87 -18.95
C ASN A 375 -24.67 32.25 -19.59
N ASN A 376 -24.18 31.10 -19.11
CA ASN A 376 -22.93 30.45 -19.57
C ASN A 376 -21.64 31.30 -19.44
N GLU A 377 -21.71 32.48 -18.83
CA GLU A 377 -20.54 33.31 -18.53
C GLU A 377 -19.93 33.00 -17.16
N ARG A 378 -20.70 32.31 -16.32
CA ARG A 378 -20.27 31.78 -15.03
C ARG A 378 -20.46 30.27 -15.05
N PHE A 379 -19.53 29.56 -14.43
CA PHE A 379 -19.66 28.13 -14.20
C PHE A 379 -18.95 27.75 -12.92
N ALA A 380 -19.36 26.64 -12.34
CA ALA A 380 -18.62 25.98 -11.28
C ALA A 380 -18.19 24.59 -11.73
N TYR A 381 -17.10 24.09 -11.17
CA TYR A 381 -16.76 22.68 -11.28
C TYR A 381 -16.21 22.18 -9.95
N THR A 382 -16.30 20.87 -9.74
CA THR A 382 -15.69 20.23 -8.58
C THR A 382 -14.40 19.53 -8.95
N LEU A 383 -13.47 19.47 -8.01
CA LEU A 383 -12.30 18.61 -8.02
C LEU A 383 -12.41 17.65 -6.85
N ARG A 384 -11.86 16.44 -7.01
CA ARG A 384 -11.76 15.46 -5.93
C ARG A 384 -10.29 15.33 -5.54
N GLU A 385 -9.96 15.78 -4.33
CA GLU A 385 -8.59 15.88 -3.84
C GLU A 385 -8.32 14.87 -2.71
N PRO A 386 -7.10 14.35 -2.57
CA PRO A 386 -6.72 13.57 -1.39
C PRO A 386 -6.79 14.44 -0.12
N PHE A 387 -6.87 13.78 1.03
CA PHE A 387 -6.67 14.42 2.33
C PHE A 387 -5.21 14.75 2.58
N GLY A 388 -4.30 13.87 2.15
CA GLY A 388 -2.86 13.97 2.42
C GLY A 388 -2.34 12.68 3.03
N VAL A 389 -1.99 12.71 4.32
CA VAL A 389 -1.49 11.55 5.07
C VAL A 389 -2.62 10.94 5.91
N VAL A 390 -2.85 9.64 5.72
CA VAL A 390 -3.89 8.87 6.41
C VAL A 390 -3.25 7.96 7.46
N GLY A 391 -3.69 8.09 8.71
CA GLY A 391 -3.43 7.10 9.76
C GLY A 391 -4.46 5.98 9.68
N ALA A 392 -4.03 4.77 9.35
CA ALA A 392 -4.91 3.62 9.19
C ALA A 392 -4.62 2.57 10.27
N ILE A 393 -5.64 2.19 11.05
CA ILE A 393 -5.50 1.21 12.14
C ILE A 393 -6.33 -0.03 11.80
N GLY A 394 -5.65 -1.17 11.81
CA GLY A 394 -6.18 -2.47 11.39
C GLY A 394 -6.69 -3.37 12.51
N VAL A 395 -7.22 -4.53 12.10
CA VAL A 395 -7.71 -5.61 12.96
C VAL A 395 -6.95 -6.91 12.73
N TRP A 396 -7.15 -7.89 13.61
CA TRP A 396 -6.44 -9.17 13.61
C TRP A 396 -7.22 -10.33 12.98
N ASN A 397 -8.53 -10.19 12.76
CA ASN A 397 -9.38 -11.28 12.31
C ASN A 397 -9.34 -11.48 10.79
N TYR A 398 -9.11 -10.41 10.02
CA TYR A 398 -8.83 -10.45 8.59
C TYR A 398 -7.67 -9.50 8.25
N PRO A 399 -6.44 -9.77 8.75
CA PRO A 399 -5.33 -8.81 8.72
C PRO A 399 -5.01 -8.29 7.32
N MET A 400 -4.77 -9.17 6.35
CA MET A 400 -4.36 -8.78 5.00
C MET A 400 -5.52 -8.16 4.22
N GLN A 401 -6.71 -8.76 4.32
CA GLN A 401 -7.90 -8.31 3.60
C GLN A 401 -8.32 -6.90 4.05
N THR A 402 -8.46 -6.66 5.36
CA THR A 402 -8.86 -5.34 5.87
C THR A 402 -7.77 -4.28 5.71
N ALA A 403 -6.49 -4.67 5.71
CA ALA A 403 -5.41 -3.78 5.29
C ALA A 403 -5.63 -3.29 3.86
N SER A 404 -5.96 -4.19 2.93
CA SER A 404 -6.23 -3.83 1.52
C SER A 404 -7.42 -2.89 1.37
N TRP A 405 -8.51 -3.12 2.12
CA TRP A 405 -9.73 -2.30 2.09
C TRP A 405 -9.48 -0.84 2.51
N LYS A 406 -8.42 -0.59 3.28
CA LYS A 406 -7.99 0.76 3.69
C LYS A 406 -6.93 1.32 2.75
N ILE A 407 -5.89 0.54 2.47
CA ILE A 407 -4.71 0.99 1.73
C ILE A 407 -5.07 1.27 0.27
N ALA A 408 -5.77 0.35 -0.41
CA ALA A 408 -6.05 0.48 -1.84
C ALA A 408 -6.85 1.76 -2.18
N PRO A 409 -8.02 2.05 -1.57
CA PRO A 409 -8.76 3.27 -1.89
C PRO A 409 -8.03 4.55 -1.44
N ALA A 410 -7.34 4.53 -0.29
CA ALA A 410 -6.56 5.69 0.17
C ALA A 410 -5.46 6.06 -0.83
N LEU A 411 -4.66 5.07 -1.24
CA LEU A 411 -3.61 5.25 -2.23
C LEU A 411 -4.17 5.64 -3.61
N MET A 412 -5.31 5.06 -4.02
CA MET A 412 -5.96 5.39 -5.30
C MET A 412 -6.42 6.86 -5.36
N CYS A 413 -6.90 7.41 -4.26
CA CYS A 413 -7.23 8.83 -4.13
C CYS A 413 -6.00 9.76 -4.10
N GLY A 414 -4.78 9.22 -4.00
CA GLY A 414 -3.54 9.99 -3.95
C GLY A 414 -3.04 10.33 -2.55
N ASN A 415 -3.56 9.67 -1.51
CA ASN A 415 -3.05 9.83 -0.15
C ASN A 415 -1.77 9.00 0.06
N ALA A 416 -0.98 9.36 1.08
CA ALA A 416 -0.03 8.44 1.70
C ALA A 416 -0.67 7.78 2.94
N VAL A 417 -0.21 6.58 3.30
CA VAL A 417 -0.81 5.77 4.37
C VAL A 417 0.25 5.35 5.37
N ILE A 418 -0.04 5.55 6.65
CA ILE A 418 0.69 4.93 7.76
C ILE A 418 -0.25 3.93 8.39
N TYR A 419 0.03 2.64 8.17
CA TYR A 419 -0.79 1.54 8.61
C TYR A 419 -0.23 0.94 9.92
N LYS A 420 -1.09 0.82 10.92
CA LYS A 420 -0.79 0.17 12.20
C LYS A 420 -1.65 -1.09 12.34
N PRO A 421 -1.11 -2.30 12.10
CA PRO A 421 -1.87 -3.54 12.27
C PRO A 421 -2.19 -3.80 13.75
N SER A 422 -3.00 -4.83 13.99
CA SER A 422 -3.14 -5.38 15.34
C SER A 422 -1.85 -6.07 15.77
N PRO A 423 -1.42 -5.94 17.05
CA PRO A 423 -0.28 -6.70 17.55
C PRO A 423 -0.51 -8.22 17.60
N LEU A 424 -1.77 -8.66 17.49
CA LEU A 424 -2.12 -10.09 17.50
C LEU A 424 -1.90 -10.78 16.15
N ALA A 425 -1.92 -10.05 15.04
CA ALA A 425 -1.66 -10.58 13.70
C ALA A 425 -0.99 -9.52 12.81
N PRO A 426 0.31 -9.22 13.03
CA PRO A 426 0.98 -8.11 12.38
C PRO A 426 1.68 -8.45 11.05
N LEU A 427 1.82 -9.73 10.69
CA LEU A 427 2.80 -10.18 9.70
C LEU A 427 2.38 -9.91 8.25
N SER A 428 1.14 -10.21 7.89
CA SER A 428 0.73 -10.13 6.49
C SER A 428 0.61 -8.70 5.96
N SER A 429 0.31 -7.74 6.82
CA SER A 429 0.30 -6.31 6.46
C SER A 429 1.69 -5.78 6.07
N LEU A 430 2.74 -6.24 6.75
CA LEU A 430 4.13 -5.97 6.38
C LEU A 430 4.44 -6.56 5.00
N VAL A 431 4.06 -7.81 4.78
CA VAL A 431 4.29 -8.50 3.51
C VAL A 431 3.52 -7.81 2.37
N LEU A 432 2.32 -7.32 2.62
CA LEU A 432 1.57 -6.50 1.65
C LEU A 432 2.33 -5.22 1.29
N ALA A 433 3.00 -4.55 2.24
CA ALA A 433 3.82 -3.39 1.95
C ALA A 433 5.02 -3.73 1.05
N LEU A 434 5.67 -4.89 1.28
CA LEU A 434 6.74 -5.40 0.41
C LEU A 434 6.24 -5.72 -1.00
N ILE A 435 5.04 -6.28 -1.12
CA ILE A 435 4.42 -6.54 -2.43
C ILE A 435 4.14 -5.22 -3.16
N LEU A 436 3.56 -4.23 -2.48
CA LEU A 436 3.29 -2.93 -3.09
C LEU A 436 4.58 -2.20 -3.48
N GLN A 437 5.62 -2.31 -2.67
CA GLN A 437 6.94 -1.80 -3.02
C GLN A 437 7.48 -2.49 -4.28
N LYS A 438 7.45 -3.83 -4.33
CA LYS A 438 7.85 -4.61 -5.51
C LYS A 438 7.01 -4.26 -6.74
N ALA A 439 5.73 -3.93 -6.57
CA ALA A 439 4.85 -3.48 -7.64
C ALA A 439 5.22 -2.08 -8.18
N GLY A 440 6.05 -1.33 -7.46
CA GLY A 440 6.55 -0.01 -7.85
C GLY A 440 5.92 1.15 -7.08
N LEU A 441 5.32 0.89 -5.90
CA LEU A 441 4.86 1.96 -5.01
C LEU A 441 6.07 2.81 -4.57
N PRO A 442 6.02 4.15 -4.69
CA PRO A 442 7.14 5.00 -4.27
C PRO A 442 7.42 4.91 -2.77
N ASP A 443 8.69 5.06 -2.41
CA ASP A 443 9.14 5.07 -1.02
C ASP A 443 8.45 6.21 -0.24
N GLY A 444 8.06 5.95 1.01
CA GLY A 444 7.34 6.90 1.86
C GLY A 444 5.82 6.94 1.68
N ILE A 445 5.26 6.38 0.59
CA ILE A 445 3.80 6.40 0.35
C ILE A 445 3.03 5.42 1.22
N LEU A 446 3.64 4.31 1.59
CA LEU A 446 3.11 3.37 2.57
C LEU A 446 4.17 3.10 3.64
N SER A 447 3.78 3.27 4.89
CA SER A 447 4.54 2.81 6.06
C SER A 447 3.70 1.83 6.87
N VAL A 448 4.31 0.78 7.41
CA VAL A 448 3.70 -0.16 8.36
C VAL A 448 4.44 -0.04 9.69
N VAL A 449 3.74 0.42 10.72
CA VAL A 449 4.31 0.65 12.06
C VAL A 449 3.64 -0.27 13.08
N GLN A 450 4.45 -1.08 13.75
CA GLN A 450 3.98 -2.07 14.70
C GLN A 450 3.85 -1.47 16.09
N GLY A 451 2.88 -1.92 16.87
CA GLY A 451 2.73 -1.41 18.23
C GLY A 451 1.36 -1.73 18.83
N ASP A 452 1.11 -1.23 20.02
CA ASP A 452 -0.10 -1.49 20.79
C ASP A 452 -1.12 -0.35 20.62
N GLY A 453 -1.97 -0.13 21.64
CA GLY A 453 -2.93 0.97 21.67
C GLY A 453 -2.28 2.35 21.83
N GLU A 454 -1.10 2.43 22.45
CA GLU A 454 -0.39 3.69 22.64
C GLU A 454 0.20 4.18 21.31
N THR A 455 0.81 3.30 20.53
CA THR A 455 1.21 3.61 19.14
C THR A 455 0.02 4.09 18.31
N GLY A 456 -1.15 3.46 18.48
CA GLY A 456 -2.38 3.91 17.82
C GLY A 456 -2.81 5.30 18.25
N ARG A 457 -2.72 5.62 19.55
CA ARG A 457 -3.00 6.95 20.10
C ARG A 457 -2.05 8.00 19.54
N LEU A 458 -0.74 7.73 19.56
CA LEU A 458 0.30 8.61 19.01
C LEU A 458 0.01 8.93 17.55
N LEU A 459 -0.30 7.91 16.73
CA LEU A 459 -0.68 8.10 15.33
C LEU A 459 -1.92 8.99 15.18
N CYS A 460 -2.99 8.74 15.96
CA CYS A 460 -4.22 9.52 15.87
C CYS A 460 -4.03 10.98 16.30
N GLU A 461 -3.19 11.24 17.29
CA GLU A 461 -2.95 12.59 17.83
C GLU A 461 -1.96 13.38 16.96
N HIS A 462 -1.03 12.73 16.26
CA HIS A 462 0.05 13.38 15.50
C HIS A 462 -0.46 14.43 14.48
N GLU A 463 0.08 15.66 14.54
CA GLU A 463 -0.39 16.82 13.75
C GLU A 463 -0.28 16.60 12.23
N GLY A 464 0.74 15.89 11.80
CA GLY A 464 0.95 15.52 10.41
C GLY A 464 -0.01 14.46 9.84
N ILE A 465 -1.04 14.01 10.56
CA ILE A 465 -2.10 13.13 10.04
C ILE A 465 -3.35 13.94 9.70
N ASP A 466 -3.83 13.82 8.45
CA ASP A 466 -4.99 14.57 7.96
C ASP A 466 -6.32 13.81 8.14
N LYS A 467 -6.28 12.48 8.10
CA LYS A 467 -7.46 11.60 8.22
C LYS A 467 -7.11 10.34 8.97
N VAL A 468 -8.07 9.79 9.72
CA VAL A 468 -7.95 8.47 10.36
C VAL A 468 -8.96 7.48 9.78
N THR A 469 -8.58 6.22 9.69
CA THR A 469 -9.50 5.10 9.47
C THR A 469 -9.22 4.00 10.48
N PHE A 470 -10.25 3.47 11.10
CA PHE A 470 -10.14 2.48 12.17
C PHE A 470 -11.16 1.36 11.96
N THR A 471 -10.70 0.12 12.08
CA THR A 471 -11.57 -1.04 12.25
C THR A 471 -11.31 -1.65 13.63
N GLY A 472 -12.34 -2.04 14.36
CA GLY A 472 -12.19 -2.73 15.65
C GLY A 472 -13.41 -2.58 16.57
N SER A 473 -13.21 -2.68 17.89
CA SER A 473 -14.33 -2.57 18.85
C SER A 473 -14.86 -1.13 18.96
N SER A 474 -16.15 -0.96 19.25
CA SER A 474 -16.74 0.38 19.45
C SER A 474 -16.13 1.14 20.63
N ALA A 475 -15.70 0.43 21.68
CA ALA A 475 -15.01 1.04 22.82
C ALA A 475 -13.66 1.66 22.40
N THR A 476 -12.89 0.96 21.56
CA THR A 476 -11.64 1.50 21.01
C THR A 476 -11.91 2.59 19.98
N GLY A 477 -12.93 2.44 19.12
CA GLY A 477 -13.33 3.46 18.15
C GLY A 477 -13.67 4.80 18.81
N SER A 478 -14.35 4.78 19.95
CA SER A 478 -14.61 5.99 20.75
C SER A 478 -13.31 6.66 21.24
N LYS A 479 -12.32 5.89 21.70
CA LYS A 479 -11.00 6.41 22.09
C LYS A 479 -10.25 7.00 20.90
N VAL A 480 -10.32 6.36 19.74
CA VAL A 480 -9.71 6.86 18.49
C VAL A 480 -10.34 8.18 18.07
N LEU A 481 -11.68 8.30 18.10
CA LEU A 481 -12.37 9.56 17.81
C LEU A 481 -11.97 10.66 18.78
N ALA A 482 -11.90 10.35 20.08
CA ALA A 482 -11.42 11.30 21.07
C ALA A 482 -9.98 11.76 20.75
N ALA A 483 -9.08 10.83 20.41
CA ALA A 483 -7.71 11.15 20.00
C ALA A 483 -7.64 12.03 18.74
N CYS A 484 -8.50 11.79 17.75
CA CYS A 484 -8.58 12.60 16.52
C CYS A 484 -9.00 14.06 16.77
N SER A 485 -9.72 14.32 17.88
CA SER A 485 -10.18 15.65 18.30
C SER A 485 -9.25 16.36 19.29
N ARG A 486 -8.27 15.65 19.85
CA ARG A 486 -7.35 16.22 20.85
C ARG A 486 -6.44 17.27 20.21
N LEU A 487 -5.91 18.14 21.06
CA LEU A 487 -5.01 19.24 20.69
C LEU A 487 -5.62 20.26 19.72
N GLY A 488 -6.96 20.28 19.57
CA GLY A 488 -7.67 21.24 18.72
C GLY A 488 -7.74 20.87 17.25
N HIS A 489 -7.30 19.68 16.86
CA HIS A 489 -7.40 19.19 15.48
C HIS A 489 -8.77 18.55 15.22
N LEU A 490 -9.29 18.70 14.01
CA LEU A 490 -10.53 18.05 13.57
C LEU A 490 -10.22 17.14 12.39
N LYS A 491 -9.78 15.91 12.68
CA LYS A 491 -9.43 14.92 11.65
C LYS A 491 -10.68 14.12 11.26
N PRO A 492 -11.09 14.10 9.98
CA PRO A 492 -12.13 13.21 9.51
C PRO A 492 -11.77 11.75 9.81
N ALA A 493 -12.77 10.95 10.19
CA ALA A 493 -12.57 9.55 10.53
C ALA A 493 -13.50 8.63 9.72
N THR A 494 -13.03 7.41 9.45
CA THR A 494 -13.87 6.28 9.00
C THR A 494 -13.82 5.22 10.09
N MET A 495 -14.98 4.72 10.50
CA MET A 495 -15.13 3.83 11.64
C MET A 495 -15.90 2.59 11.21
N GLU A 496 -15.23 1.44 11.17
CA GLU A 496 -15.85 0.13 10.99
C GLU A 496 -15.80 -0.64 12.31
N LEU A 497 -16.94 -0.71 13.00
CA LEU A 497 -17.00 -1.21 14.36
C LEU A 497 -17.84 -2.49 14.44
N GLY A 498 -17.71 -3.19 15.58
CA GLY A 498 -18.39 -4.45 15.84
C GLY A 498 -19.91 -4.43 15.70
N GLY A 499 -20.50 -5.62 15.77
CA GLY A 499 -21.91 -5.89 15.53
C GLY A 499 -22.55 -6.76 16.60
N LYS A 500 -23.89 -6.79 16.57
CA LYS A 500 -24.70 -7.83 17.22
C LYS A 500 -25.84 -8.21 16.28
N SER A 501 -25.43 -8.71 15.11
CA SER A 501 -26.30 -8.98 13.97
C SER A 501 -27.28 -10.11 14.27
N SER A 502 -28.41 -10.09 13.57
CA SER A 502 -29.41 -11.15 13.61
C SER A 502 -29.64 -11.74 12.22
N CYS A 503 -30.04 -13.00 12.19
CA CYS A 503 -30.46 -13.69 10.98
C CYS A 503 -31.84 -14.31 11.23
N ILE A 504 -32.82 -13.98 10.39
CA ILE A 504 -34.23 -14.36 10.55
C ILE A 504 -34.58 -15.48 9.58
N VAL A 505 -35.17 -16.56 10.06
CA VAL A 505 -35.65 -17.70 9.27
C VAL A 505 -37.18 -17.73 9.35
N PHE A 506 -37.83 -17.30 8.27
CA PHE A 506 -39.29 -17.24 8.13
C PHE A 506 -39.90 -18.62 7.82
N PRO A 507 -41.21 -18.84 8.03
CA PRO A 507 -41.82 -20.16 8.01
C PRO A 507 -41.84 -20.81 6.62
N ASP A 508 -41.67 -20.01 5.56
CA ASP A 508 -41.60 -20.44 4.17
C ASP A 508 -40.17 -20.64 3.65
N ALA A 509 -39.15 -20.42 4.50
CA ALA A 509 -37.76 -20.55 4.12
C ALA A 509 -37.38 -21.99 3.74
N ASP A 510 -36.48 -22.13 2.78
CA ASP A 510 -35.79 -23.41 2.57
C ASP A 510 -34.88 -23.68 3.78
N LEU A 511 -35.22 -24.73 4.53
CA LEU A 511 -34.50 -25.09 5.76
C LEU A 511 -33.05 -25.49 5.51
N ASP A 512 -32.73 -26.13 4.40
CA ASP A 512 -31.35 -26.56 4.11
C ASP A 512 -30.48 -25.34 3.80
N VAL A 513 -31.03 -24.38 3.04
CA VAL A 513 -30.38 -23.09 2.78
C VAL A 513 -30.22 -22.28 4.07
N ALA A 514 -31.27 -22.19 4.89
CA ALA A 514 -31.24 -21.44 6.15
C ALA A 514 -30.26 -22.02 7.18
N VAL A 515 -30.17 -23.35 7.28
CA VAL A 515 -29.20 -24.04 8.16
C VAL A 515 -27.77 -23.72 7.72
N ASN A 516 -27.46 -23.84 6.42
CA ASN A 516 -26.14 -23.48 5.89
C ASN A 516 -25.81 -22.00 6.11
N GLY A 517 -26.79 -21.12 5.87
CA GLY A 517 -26.68 -19.70 6.16
C GLY A 517 -26.35 -19.41 7.63
N ALA A 518 -27.03 -20.08 8.56
CA ALA A 518 -26.79 -19.92 9.99
C ALA A 518 -25.37 -20.40 10.41
N LEU A 519 -24.87 -21.49 9.82
CA LEU A 519 -23.49 -21.96 10.04
C LEU A 519 -22.46 -20.93 9.55
N MET A 520 -22.63 -20.41 8.33
CA MET A 520 -21.78 -19.35 7.77
C MET A 520 -21.84 -18.07 8.59
N ALA A 521 -23.01 -17.74 9.11
CA ALA A 521 -23.25 -16.56 9.92
C ALA A 521 -22.72 -16.63 11.35
N ASN A 522 -22.20 -17.78 11.82
CA ASN A 522 -21.78 -17.98 13.22
C ASN A 522 -20.41 -18.62 13.39
N PHE A 523 -19.99 -19.50 12.48
CA PHE A 523 -18.81 -20.34 12.67
C PHE A 523 -17.71 -20.13 11.62
N TYR A 524 -18.00 -19.42 10.52
CA TYR A 524 -16.98 -18.99 9.56
C TYR A 524 -15.91 -18.15 10.27
N SER A 525 -14.62 -18.41 9.99
CA SER A 525 -13.49 -17.79 10.69
C SER A 525 -13.63 -17.82 12.22
N GLN A 526 -14.01 -18.98 12.78
CA GLN A 526 -14.25 -19.21 14.21
C GLN A 526 -15.26 -18.24 14.84
N GLY A 527 -16.15 -17.61 14.05
CA GLY A 527 -17.08 -16.59 14.55
C GLY A 527 -16.42 -15.25 14.93
N GLU A 528 -15.14 -15.07 14.59
CA GLU A 528 -14.37 -13.84 14.78
C GLU A 528 -14.63 -12.85 13.62
N VAL A 529 -15.90 -12.62 13.32
CA VAL A 529 -16.36 -11.81 12.18
C VAL A 529 -17.21 -10.65 12.69
N CYS A 530 -16.98 -9.42 12.21
CA CYS A 530 -17.77 -8.27 12.66
C CYS A 530 -19.25 -8.39 12.27
N SER A 531 -19.55 -8.93 11.08
CA SER A 531 -20.92 -9.15 10.61
C SER A 531 -21.62 -10.36 11.24
N ASN A 532 -20.95 -11.17 12.08
CA ASN A 532 -21.47 -12.43 12.63
C ASN A 532 -22.89 -12.28 13.21
N ALA A 533 -23.87 -13.02 12.68
CA ALA A 533 -25.24 -13.06 13.22
C ALA A 533 -25.37 -14.08 14.35
N SER A 534 -24.85 -13.69 15.51
CA SER A 534 -24.95 -14.48 16.74
C SER A 534 -26.39 -14.72 17.22
N LYS A 535 -27.39 -13.93 16.76
CA LYS A 535 -28.82 -14.15 17.02
C LYS A 535 -29.48 -14.81 15.79
N ILE A 536 -29.73 -16.11 15.85
CA ILE A 536 -30.52 -16.83 14.85
C ILE A 536 -31.97 -16.88 15.32
N LEU A 537 -32.81 -16.09 14.66
CA LEU A 537 -34.25 -16.00 14.93
C LEU A 537 -34.97 -16.99 14.02
N VAL A 538 -35.68 -17.96 14.58
CA VAL A 538 -36.37 -18.99 13.78
C VAL A 538 -37.85 -19.01 14.14
N HIS A 539 -38.71 -19.01 13.14
CA HIS A 539 -40.15 -19.07 13.36
C HIS A 539 -40.53 -20.35 14.14
N ASP A 540 -41.47 -20.24 15.06
CA ASP A 540 -41.92 -21.34 15.94
C ASP A 540 -42.30 -22.62 15.18
N LEU A 541 -42.95 -22.51 14.01
CA LEU A 541 -43.30 -23.62 13.11
C LEU A 541 -42.10 -24.43 12.62
N LEU A 542 -40.90 -23.84 12.60
CA LEU A 542 -39.69 -24.46 12.08
C LEU A 542 -38.66 -24.82 13.17
N ILE A 543 -38.84 -24.33 14.41
CA ILE A 543 -37.79 -24.36 15.43
C ILE A 543 -37.28 -25.77 15.75
N ASP A 544 -38.17 -26.76 15.83
CA ASP A 544 -37.79 -28.13 16.23
C ASP A 544 -36.98 -28.84 15.13
N GLU A 545 -37.43 -28.75 13.88
CA GLU A 545 -36.71 -29.36 12.75
C GLU A 545 -35.41 -28.60 12.45
N PHE A 546 -35.42 -27.26 12.53
CA PHE A 546 -34.21 -26.46 12.41
C PHE A 546 -33.20 -26.82 13.49
N ARG A 547 -33.62 -26.89 14.77
CA ARG A 547 -32.77 -27.28 15.91
C ARG A 547 -32.11 -28.64 15.66
N LYS A 548 -32.87 -29.63 15.20
CA LYS A 548 -32.34 -30.97 14.89
C LYS A 548 -31.25 -30.92 13.82
N ARG A 549 -31.49 -30.23 12.70
CA ARG A 549 -30.54 -30.13 11.58
C ARG A 549 -29.28 -29.33 11.94
N ILE A 550 -29.45 -28.16 12.56
CA ILE A 550 -28.31 -27.30 12.91
C ILE A 550 -27.40 -27.95 13.94
N LEU A 551 -27.95 -28.71 14.90
CA LEU A 551 -27.14 -29.46 15.87
C LEU A 551 -26.32 -30.57 15.22
N ALA A 552 -26.93 -31.30 14.29
CA ALA A 552 -26.22 -32.35 13.54
C ALA A 552 -25.08 -31.75 12.70
N ALA A 553 -25.36 -30.66 11.98
CA ALA A 553 -24.36 -29.99 11.14
C ALA A 553 -23.23 -29.36 11.97
N THR A 554 -23.56 -28.71 13.10
CA THR A 554 -22.57 -28.08 13.98
C THR A 554 -21.62 -29.10 14.60
N LYS A 555 -22.14 -30.26 15.03
CA LYS A 555 -21.31 -31.35 15.57
C LYS A 555 -20.40 -32.01 14.53
N ALA A 556 -20.71 -31.84 13.24
CA ALA A 556 -19.91 -32.36 12.14
C ALA A 556 -18.76 -31.40 11.74
N ILE A 557 -18.69 -30.18 12.29
CA ILE A 557 -17.61 -29.24 12.01
C ILE A 557 -16.30 -29.79 12.55
N GLN A 558 -15.34 -29.98 11.65
CA GLN A 558 -14.01 -30.46 12.01
C GLN A 558 -13.15 -29.32 12.55
N VAL A 559 -12.99 -29.27 13.88
CA VAL A 559 -12.03 -28.41 14.57
C VAL A 559 -10.66 -29.11 14.57
N GLY A 560 -9.60 -28.42 14.14
CA GLY A 560 -8.30 -29.06 13.98
C GLY A 560 -7.17 -28.10 13.64
N ASP A 561 -6.03 -28.65 13.21
CA ASP A 561 -4.90 -27.86 12.72
C ASP A 561 -5.37 -26.99 11.54
N PRO A 562 -5.28 -25.65 11.63
CA PRO A 562 -5.68 -24.76 10.56
C PRO A 562 -4.95 -24.98 9.22
N LEU A 563 -3.75 -25.58 9.24
CA LEU A 563 -3.01 -25.95 8.02
C LEU A 563 -3.48 -27.25 7.37
N ASP A 564 -4.31 -28.06 8.04
CA ASP A 564 -4.92 -29.25 7.44
C ASP A 564 -6.11 -28.84 6.57
N GLU A 565 -6.08 -29.24 5.30
CA GLU A 565 -7.17 -29.04 4.33
C GLU A 565 -8.53 -29.59 4.79
N LYS A 566 -8.55 -30.56 5.70
CA LYS A 566 -9.81 -31.12 6.22
C LYS A 566 -10.44 -30.24 7.29
N THR A 567 -9.66 -29.39 7.96
CA THR A 567 -10.15 -28.48 8.99
C THR A 567 -11.20 -27.52 8.42
N ARG A 568 -12.25 -27.28 9.20
CA ARG A 568 -13.32 -26.32 8.91
C ARG A 568 -13.44 -25.20 9.94
N MET A 569 -12.75 -25.35 11.06
CA MET A 569 -12.68 -24.30 12.08
C MET A 569 -11.33 -24.40 12.80
N GLY A 570 -10.62 -23.28 12.86
CA GLY A 570 -9.27 -23.20 13.40
C GLY A 570 -9.19 -22.81 14.87
N ALA A 571 -8.08 -22.20 15.25
CA ALA A 571 -7.88 -21.63 16.59
C ALA A 571 -8.41 -20.19 16.64
N LEU A 572 -8.90 -19.77 17.81
CA LEU A 572 -9.17 -18.36 18.07
C LEU A 572 -7.85 -17.60 18.19
N ILE A 573 -7.88 -16.28 17.97
CA ILE A 573 -6.66 -15.46 17.87
C ILE A 573 -5.73 -15.50 19.10
N SER A 574 -6.29 -15.60 20.31
CA SER A 574 -5.50 -15.57 21.54
C SER A 574 -6.18 -16.33 22.68
N ASN A 575 -5.40 -16.73 23.68
CA ASN A 575 -5.93 -17.39 24.88
C ASN A 575 -6.83 -16.44 25.69
N GLU A 576 -6.50 -15.15 25.78
CA GLU A 576 -7.34 -14.13 26.43
C GLU A 576 -8.70 -14.03 25.75
N HIS A 577 -8.71 -14.05 24.41
CA HIS A 577 -9.94 -14.00 23.64
C HIS A 577 -10.78 -15.27 23.81
N LEU A 578 -10.14 -16.45 23.81
CA LEU A 578 -10.82 -17.71 24.13
C LEU A 578 -11.47 -17.68 25.52
N ILE A 579 -10.74 -17.20 26.54
CA ILE A 579 -11.26 -17.07 27.91
C ILE A 579 -12.45 -16.11 27.94
N LYS A 580 -12.37 -14.98 27.22
CA LYS A 580 -13.48 -14.02 27.11
C LYS A 580 -14.72 -14.68 26.50
N VAL A 581 -14.58 -15.37 25.37
CA VAL A 581 -15.71 -16.06 24.70
C VAL A 581 -16.32 -17.10 25.63
N LYS A 582 -15.49 -17.95 26.26
CA LYS A 582 -15.97 -18.96 27.21
C LYS A 582 -16.68 -18.34 28.42
N SER A 583 -16.19 -17.22 28.94
CA SER A 583 -16.82 -16.54 30.08
C SER A 583 -18.25 -16.07 29.78
N LEU A 584 -18.53 -15.64 28.54
CA LEU A 584 -19.88 -15.25 28.10
C LEU A 584 -20.82 -16.45 28.04
N ILE A 585 -20.33 -17.62 27.60
CA ILE A 585 -21.09 -18.88 27.60
C ILE A 585 -21.40 -19.31 29.04
N ASP A 586 -20.38 -19.36 29.90
CA ASP A 586 -20.50 -19.81 31.28
C ASP A 586 -21.45 -18.89 32.08
N GLU A 587 -21.41 -17.58 31.83
CA GLU A 587 -22.32 -16.61 32.44
C GLU A 587 -23.76 -16.73 31.93
N ALA A 588 -23.94 -16.95 30.62
CA ALA A 588 -25.27 -17.20 30.07
C ALA A 588 -25.92 -18.43 30.72
N CYS A 589 -25.15 -19.50 30.96
CA CYS A 589 -25.63 -20.68 31.68
C CYS A 589 -26.08 -20.35 33.11
N LYS A 590 -25.30 -19.53 33.84
CA LYS A 590 -25.68 -19.04 35.18
C LYS A 590 -26.95 -18.19 35.16
N GLN A 591 -27.24 -17.53 34.04
CA GLN A 591 -28.45 -16.71 33.82
C GLN A 591 -29.65 -17.54 33.31
N GLY A 592 -29.51 -18.87 33.19
CA GLY A 592 -30.60 -19.79 32.80
C GLY A 592 -30.62 -20.16 31.32
N ALA A 593 -29.64 -19.72 30.51
CA ALA A 593 -29.48 -20.20 29.16
C ALA A 593 -29.04 -21.67 29.15
N LYS A 594 -29.34 -22.39 28.07
CA LYS A 594 -29.01 -23.82 27.93
C LYS A 594 -28.11 -24.04 26.73
N VAL A 595 -26.94 -24.65 26.96
CA VAL A 595 -26.03 -25.07 25.89
C VAL A 595 -26.55 -26.38 25.30
N LEU A 596 -26.84 -26.38 23.99
CA LEU A 596 -27.27 -27.56 23.26
C LEU A 596 -26.10 -28.42 22.77
N CYS A 597 -24.97 -27.77 22.45
CA CYS A 597 -23.68 -28.41 22.15
C CYS A 597 -22.54 -27.40 22.21
N GLY A 598 -21.30 -27.90 22.32
CA GLY A 598 -20.06 -27.11 22.19
C GLY A 598 -19.76 -26.17 23.35
N GLY A 599 -18.92 -25.16 23.11
CA GLY A 599 -18.47 -24.20 24.13
C GLY A 599 -17.34 -24.71 25.03
N GLU A 600 -16.83 -25.90 24.75
CA GLU A 600 -15.72 -26.54 25.45
C GLU A 600 -14.39 -26.28 24.73
N ARG A 601 -13.30 -26.20 25.50
CA ARG A 601 -11.94 -26.13 24.94
C ARG A 601 -11.62 -27.45 24.23
N VAL A 602 -10.99 -27.38 23.05
CA VAL A 602 -10.60 -28.55 22.27
C VAL A 602 -9.09 -28.74 22.35
N THR A 603 -8.63 -29.97 22.51
CA THR A 603 -7.20 -30.31 22.44
C THR A 603 -6.91 -30.94 21.08
N VAL A 604 -6.07 -30.29 20.28
CA VAL A 604 -5.61 -30.80 18.99
C VAL A 604 -4.27 -31.50 19.20
N LYS A 605 -4.15 -32.76 18.77
CA LYS A 605 -2.94 -33.58 18.95
C LYS A 605 -1.73 -32.92 18.28
N GLY A 606 -0.65 -32.75 19.03
CA GLY A 606 0.58 -32.08 18.58
C GLY A 606 0.50 -30.54 18.58
N LEU A 607 -0.63 -29.98 19.00
CA LEU A 607 -0.93 -28.55 19.09
C LEU A 607 -1.66 -28.24 20.40
N GLU A 608 -1.28 -28.91 21.49
CA GLU A 608 -1.97 -28.84 22.79
C GLU A 608 -1.95 -27.43 23.40
N GLY A 609 -0.98 -26.59 23.02
CA GLY A 609 -0.87 -25.20 23.43
C GLY A 609 -1.80 -24.23 22.68
N GLY A 610 -2.46 -24.68 21.61
CA GLY A 610 -3.33 -23.83 20.79
C GLY A 610 -4.65 -23.40 21.45
N PHE A 611 -5.31 -22.42 20.83
CA PHE A 611 -6.47 -21.73 21.37
C PHE A 611 -7.78 -22.19 20.71
N TYR A 612 -8.10 -23.48 20.86
CA TYR A 612 -9.27 -24.08 20.20
C TYR A 612 -10.50 -24.11 21.11
N LEU A 613 -11.65 -23.70 20.57
CA LEU A 613 -12.96 -23.80 21.21
C LEU A 613 -13.92 -24.54 20.28
N SER A 614 -14.78 -25.41 20.80
CA SER A 614 -15.82 -26.08 20.01
C SER A 614 -17.01 -25.13 19.72
N PRO A 615 -17.64 -25.22 18.54
CA PRO A 615 -18.73 -24.33 18.16
C PRO A 615 -19.97 -24.56 19.03
N ALA A 616 -20.46 -23.49 19.67
CA ALA A 616 -21.53 -23.56 20.65
C ALA A 616 -22.88 -23.14 20.08
N ILE A 617 -23.93 -23.88 20.44
CA ILE A 617 -25.33 -23.45 20.23
C ILE A 617 -26.00 -23.31 21.59
N ILE A 618 -26.63 -22.16 21.83
CA ILE A 618 -27.26 -21.80 23.10
C ILE A 618 -28.73 -21.43 22.86
N GLU A 619 -29.63 -21.98 23.67
CA GLU A 619 -31.07 -21.63 23.71
C GLU A 619 -31.45 -21.01 25.06
N ASN A 620 -32.72 -20.62 25.21
CA ASN A 620 -33.26 -19.93 26.39
C ASN A 620 -32.55 -18.60 26.70
N VAL A 621 -32.10 -17.91 25.66
CA VAL A 621 -31.48 -16.58 25.78
C VAL A 621 -32.58 -15.50 25.75
N ASN A 622 -32.50 -14.53 26.67
CA ASN A 622 -33.42 -13.39 26.71
C ASN A 622 -32.68 -12.05 26.71
N SER A 623 -33.42 -10.96 26.49
CA SER A 623 -32.87 -9.62 26.32
C SER A 623 -32.23 -9.03 27.58
N SER A 624 -32.36 -9.65 28.75
CA SER A 624 -31.66 -9.21 29.97
C SER A 624 -30.21 -9.72 30.04
N MET A 625 -29.92 -10.84 29.37
CA MET A 625 -28.62 -11.52 29.43
C MET A 625 -27.52 -10.74 28.72
N ARG A 626 -26.29 -10.79 29.24
CA ARG A 626 -25.13 -10.12 28.61
C ARG A 626 -24.81 -10.69 27.24
N ILE A 627 -24.87 -12.02 27.07
CA ILE A 627 -24.63 -12.70 25.79
C ILE A 627 -25.57 -12.23 24.67
N TYR A 628 -26.78 -11.76 25.01
CA TYR A 628 -27.74 -11.20 24.05
C TYR A 628 -27.34 -9.80 23.57
N LYS A 629 -26.73 -8.98 24.43
CA LYS A 629 -26.42 -7.57 24.19
C LYS A 629 -25.02 -7.34 23.63
N GLU A 630 -24.05 -8.09 24.15
CA GLU A 630 -22.63 -7.90 23.86
C GLU A 630 -22.19 -8.72 22.64
N GLU A 631 -21.28 -8.15 21.86
CA GLU A 631 -20.59 -8.87 20.79
C GLU A 631 -19.70 -9.96 21.39
N ILE A 632 -19.94 -11.21 20.98
CA ILE A 632 -19.20 -12.39 21.48
C ILE A 632 -17.88 -12.52 20.75
N PHE A 633 -17.91 -12.35 19.42
CA PHE A 633 -16.77 -12.45 18.51
C PHE A 633 -16.05 -13.82 18.60
N GLY A 634 -16.83 -14.89 18.65
CA GLY A 634 -16.34 -16.27 18.72
C GLY A 634 -17.43 -17.23 18.24
N PRO A 635 -17.19 -18.55 18.26
CA PRO A 635 -18.03 -19.52 17.55
C PRO A 635 -19.26 -19.89 18.40
N VAL A 636 -20.18 -18.93 18.59
CA VAL A 636 -21.33 -19.06 19.47
C VAL A 636 -22.59 -18.54 18.79
N MET A 637 -23.55 -19.45 18.60
CA MET A 637 -24.87 -19.20 18.05
C MET A 637 -25.94 -19.20 19.15
N MET A 638 -26.78 -18.17 19.16
CA MET A 638 -28.00 -18.14 19.99
C MET A 638 -29.20 -18.46 19.12
N LEU A 639 -29.98 -19.45 19.52
CA LEU A 639 -31.22 -19.84 18.86
C LEU A 639 -32.41 -19.25 19.62
N ILE A 640 -33.16 -18.36 18.96
CA ILE A 640 -34.26 -17.59 19.57
C ILE A 640 -35.53 -17.81 18.73
N PRO A 641 -36.61 -18.38 19.27
CA PRO A 641 -37.86 -18.51 18.55
C PRO A 641 -38.57 -17.16 18.38
N PHE A 642 -39.42 -17.03 17.36
CA PHE A 642 -40.37 -15.93 17.20
C PHE A 642 -41.67 -16.42 16.55
N GLU A 643 -42.75 -15.68 16.70
CA GLU A 643 -44.08 -16.02 16.16
C GLU A 643 -44.55 -15.09 15.04
N THR A 644 -44.11 -13.82 15.06
CA THR A 644 -44.58 -12.81 14.09
C THR A 644 -43.43 -12.07 13.42
N PHE A 645 -43.71 -11.54 12.22
CA PHE A 645 -42.77 -10.70 11.50
C PHE A 645 -42.33 -9.48 12.34
N GLU A 646 -43.29 -8.82 13.00
CA GLU A 646 -43.06 -7.67 13.87
C GLU A 646 -42.11 -7.99 15.01
N GLU A 647 -42.32 -9.12 15.68
CA GLU A 647 -41.46 -9.60 16.76
C GLU A 647 -40.04 -9.88 16.25
N ALA A 648 -39.89 -10.59 15.14
CA ALA A 648 -38.57 -10.89 14.56
C ALA A 648 -37.78 -9.61 14.25
N VAL A 649 -38.43 -8.61 13.64
CA VAL A 649 -37.83 -7.31 13.34
C VAL A 649 -37.49 -6.54 14.62
N GLN A 650 -38.33 -6.62 15.65
CA GLN A 650 -38.09 -5.98 16.94
C GLN A 650 -36.85 -6.58 17.61
N ILE A 651 -36.75 -7.91 17.72
CA ILE A 651 -35.60 -8.61 18.30
C ILE A 651 -34.33 -8.34 17.49
N ALA A 652 -34.43 -8.34 16.15
CA ALA A 652 -33.30 -8.06 15.27
C ALA A 652 -32.73 -6.65 15.45
N ASN A 653 -33.60 -5.65 15.66
CA ASN A 653 -33.20 -4.26 15.88
C ASN A 653 -32.87 -3.93 17.34
N ASP A 654 -33.15 -4.83 18.29
CA ASP A 654 -32.89 -4.68 19.72
C ASP A 654 -31.40 -4.88 20.05
N THR A 655 -30.63 -3.86 19.65
CA THR A 655 -29.18 -3.76 19.80
C THR A 655 -28.76 -2.30 19.56
N PRO A 656 -27.70 -1.78 20.22
CA PRO A 656 -27.16 -0.46 19.85
C PRO A 656 -26.41 -0.47 18.50
N TYR A 657 -26.03 -1.65 18.00
CA TYR A 657 -25.27 -1.86 16.77
C TYR A 657 -26.17 -1.83 15.52
N GLY A 658 -25.53 -1.84 14.34
CA GLY A 658 -26.20 -1.80 13.04
C GLY A 658 -25.28 -2.16 11.88
N LEU A 659 -24.48 -3.23 12.03
CA LEU A 659 -23.53 -3.65 10.99
C LEU A 659 -24.19 -4.53 9.92
N ALA A 660 -24.73 -5.68 10.32
CA ALA A 660 -25.33 -6.64 9.40
C ALA A 660 -26.67 -7.20 9.90
N ALA A 661 -27.48 -7.73 8.97
CA ALA A 661 -28.66 -8.53 9.25
C ALA A 661 -28.88 -9.57 8.12
N GLY A 662 -29.55 -10.67 8.43
CA GLY A 662 -29.86 -11.75 7.48
C GLY A 662 -31.33 -12.11 7.47
N VAL A 663 -31.86 -12.53 6.32
CA VAL A 663 -33.24 -12.96 6.13
C VAL A 663 -33.28 -14.18 5.22
N PHE A 664 -33.94 -15.25 5.65
CA PHE A 664 -34.22 -16.44 4.85
C PHE A 664 -35.74 -16.60 4.70
N THR A 665 -36.21 -16.57 3.45
CA THR A 665 -37.64 -16.66 3.05
C THR A 665 -37.71 -16.88 1.54
N ASN A 666 -38.76 -17.56 1.06
CA ASN A 666 -39.05 -17.68 -0.37
C ASN A 666 -40.03 -16.61 -0.87
N ASP A 667 -40.65 -15.86 0.04
CA ASP A 667 -41.56 -14.76 -0.27
C ASP A 667 -40.82 -13.43 -0.45
N MET A 668 -40.86 -12.91 -1.67
CA MET A 668 -40.20 -11.65 -2.03
C MET A 668 -40.77 -10.43 -1.28
N ASN A 669 -42.06 -10.43 -0.93
CA ASN A 669 -42.66 -9.33 -0.18
C ASN A 669 -42.10 -9.28 1.24
N THR A 670 -42.02 -10.43 1.91
CA THR A 670 -41.41 -10.60 3.23
C THR A 670 -39.95 -10.18 3.21
N ALA A 671 -39.17 -10.67 2.22
CA ALA A 671 -37.77 -10.30 2.07
C ALA A 671 -37.58 -8.78 1.93
N TYR A 672 -38.29 -8.15 0.99
CA TYR A 672 -38.15 -6.71 0.75
C TYR A 672 -38.64 -5.86 1.94
N THR A 673 -39.74 -6.28 2.58
CA THR A 673 -40.27 -5.61 3.77
C THR A 673 -39.28 -5.70 4.94
N ALA A 674 -38.63 -6.84 5.14
CA ALA A 674 -37.59 -7.01 6.14
C ALA A 674 -36.37 -6.14 5.85
N VAL A 675 -35.88 -6.11 4.60
CA VAL A 675 -34.78 -5.23 4.18
C VAL A 675 -35.07 -3.77 4.50
N CYS A 676 -36.28 -3.28 4.25
CA CYS A 676 -36.68 -1.90 4.55
C CYS A 676 -36.72 -1.59 6.06
N ARG A 677 -36.95 -2.59 6.92
CA ARG A 677 -37.19 -2.40 8.37
C ARG A 677 -35.98 -2.74 9.24
N LEU A 678 -35.03 -3.52 8.74
CA LEU A 678 -33.80 -3.86 9.44
C LEU A 678 -32.82 -2.68 9.43
N ARG A 679 -32.31 -2.29 10.60
CA ARG A 679 -31.41 -1.15 10.77
C ARG A 679 -29.95 -1.59 10.76
N ALA A 680 -29.49 -2.06 9.60
CA ALA A 680 -28.12 -2.51 9.38
C ALA A 680 -27.56 -1.93 8.07
N GLY A 681 -26.24 -1.76 8.01
CA GLY A 681 -25.59 -1.27 6.79
C GLY A 681 -25.42 -2.34 5.71
N ASN A 682 -25.44 -3.63 6.09
CA ASN A 682 -25.45 -4.78 5.20
C ASN A 682 -26.65 -5.66 5.51
N VAL A 683 -27.49 -5.99 4.51
CA VAL A 683 -28.62 -6.92 4.70
C VAL A 683 -28.52 -8.03 3.66
N TYR A 684 -28.43 -9.28 4.14
CA TYR A 684 -28.32 -10.47 3.32
C TYR A 684 -29.68 -11.17 3.20
N VAL A 685 -30.08 -11.55 1.99
CA VAL A 685 -31.32 -12.29 1.74
C VAL A 685 -30.97 -13.62 1.09
N ASN A 686 -31.34 -14.73 1.73
CA ASN A 686 -31.03 -16.11 1.31
C ASN A 686 -29.53 -16.38 1.11
N THR A 687 -28.68 -15.60 1.77
CA THR A 687 -27.22 -15.75 1.83
C THR A 687 -26.70 -15.13 3.14
N TYR A 688 -25.41 -15.26 3.43
CA TYR A 688 -24.77 -14.55 4.53
C TYR A 688 -23.25 -14.42 4.34
N ASN A 689 -22.67 -13.32 4.83
CA ASN A 689 -21.22 -13.02 4.80
C ASN A 689 -20.57 -12.86 3.41
N ASP A 690 -21.36 -12.71 2.35
CA ASP A 690 -20.84 -12.32 1.04
C ASP A 690 -20.19 -10.92 1.10
N THR A 691 -18.88 -10.85 0.80
CA THR A 691 -18.10 -9.62 0.92
C THR A 691 -17.33 -9.33 -0.38
N ASN A 692 -18.05 -8.82 -1.37
CA ASN A 692 -17.45 -8.43 -2.65
C ASN A 692 -16.90 -6.99 -2.60
N THR A 693 -15.67 -6.77 -3.06
CA THR A 693 -15.03 -5.44 -3.05
C THR A 693 -15.78 -4.37 -3.86
N MET A 694 -16.66 -4.75 -4.78
CA MET A 694 -17.49 -3.79 -5.53
C MET A 694 -18.63 -3.20 -4.69
N VAL A 695 -19.03 -3.87 -3.61
CA VAL A 695 -20.18 -3.49 -2.77
C VAL A 695 -19.66 -2.75 -1.53
N PRO A 696 -20.20 -1.55 -1.21
CA PRO A 696 -19.85 -0.86 0.01
C PRO A 696 -20.15 -1.71 1.24
N PHE A 697 -19.16 -1.87 2.10
CA PHE A 697 -19.30 -2.55 3.37
C PHE A 697 -19.24 -1.50 4.48
N GLY A 698 -20.20 -1.53 5.39
CA GLY A 698 -20.03 -0.81 6.64
C GLY A 698 -21.25 -0.67 7.52
N GLY A 699 -21.04 -0.12 8.71
CA GLY A 699 -22.07 -0.04 9.74
C GLY A 699 -22.98 1.19 9.70
N MET A 700 -23.98 1.17 10.57
CA MET A 700 -24.73 2.34 11.03
C MET A 700 -24.89 2.25 12.56
N LYS A 701 -25.40 3.31 13.20
CA LYS A 701 -25.52 3.41 14.67
C LYS A 701 -24.14 3.26 15.33
N GLN A 702 -24.00 2.45 16.38
CA GLN A 702 -22.74 2.23 17.09
C GLN A 702 -21.77 1.28 16.36
N SER A 703 -22.17 0.74 15.19
CA SER A 703 -21.27 -0.02 14.30
C SER A 703 -20.40 0.88 13.41
N GLY A 704 -20.51 2.21 13.57
CA GLY A 704 -19.62 3.17 12.93
C GLY A 704 -20.24 3.91 11.74
N PHE A 705 -19.38 4.54 10.95
CA PHE A 705 -19.75 5.45 9.87
C PHE A 705 -18.62 5.59 8.84
N GLY A 706 -19.00 5.99 7.62
CA GLY A 706 -18.17 5.81 6.42
C GLY A 706 -18.37 4.41 5.85
N ARG A 707 -17.71 4.11 4.74
CA ARG A 707 -17.79 2.80 4.09
C ARG A 707 -16.40 2.36 3.65
N GLU A 708 -16.15 1.06 3.82
CA GLU A 708 -15.08 0.34 3.13
C GLU A 708 -15.65 -0.24 1.83
N ASN A 709 -14.77 -0.63 0.91
CA ASN A 709 -15.13 -1.18 -0.40
C ASN A 709 -16.03 -0.28 -1.27
N GLY A 710 -16.25 -0.75 -2.50
CA GLY A 710 -17.02 -0.08 -3.53
C GLY A 710 -16.47 1.31 -3.88
N VAL A 711 -17.23 2.01 -4.72
CA VAL A 711 -16.91 3.40 -5.07
C VAL A 711 -17.07 4.33 -3.86
N ALA A 712 -17.92 3.97 -2.89
CA ALA A 712 -18.14 4.73 -1.66
C ALA A 712 -16.85 4.91 -0.83
N ALA A 713 -15.93 3.93 -0.85
CA ALA A 713 -14.64 4.09 -0.18
C ALA A 713 -13.81 5.25 -0.75
N LEU A 714 -13.90 5.54 -2.06
CA LEU A 714 -13.20 6.68 -2.65
C LEU A 714 -13.71 8.00 -2.06
N GLU A 715 -15.00 8.08 -1.75
CA GLU A 715 -15.59 9.24 -1.07
C GLU A 715 -15.05 9.40 0.34
N ALA A 716 -14.86 8.29 1.06
CA ALA A 716 -14.28 8.33 2.40
C ALA A 716 -12.81 8.79 2.40
N PHE A 717 -12.07 8.60 1.32
CA PHE A 717 -10.63 8.91 1.20
C PHE A 717 -10.31 10.13 0.33
N SER A 718 -11.31 10.91 -0.08
CA SER A 718 -11.09 12.17 -0.79
C SER A 718 -12.09 13.24 -0.40
N GLN A 719 -11.80 14.48 -0.74
CA GLN A 719 -12.63 15.65 -0.44
C GLN A 719 -12.96 16.41 -1.72
N ILE A 720 -14.13 17.04 -1.72
CA ILE A 720 -14.61 17.83 -2.86
C ILE A 720 -14.17 19.28 -2.67
N LYS A 721 -13.47 19.82 -3.67
CA LYS A 721 -13.17 21.25 -3.81
C LYS A 721 -14.08 21.84 -4.89
N SER A 722 -14.91 22.82 -4.53
CA SER A 722 -15.72 23.58 -5.48
C SER A 722 -14.95 24.79 -5.99
N VAL A 723 -14.88 24.94 -7.31
CA VAL A 723 -14.24 26.08 -7.99
C VAL A 723 -15.29 26.85 -8.77
N PHE A 724 -15.40 28.16 -8.51
CA PHE A 724 -16.32 29.06 -9.21
C PHE A 724 -15.52 29.96 -10.15
N ILE A 725 -15.90 29.98 -11.42
CA ILE A 725 -15.26 30.79 -12.45
C ILE A 725 -16.27 31.80 -12.99
N ASN A 726 -15.90 33.07 -12.92
CA ASN A 726 -16.50 34.11 -13.75
C ASN A 726 -15.62 34.32 -14.97
N ALA A 727 -16.08 33.84 -16.13
CA ALA A 727 -15.37 34.00 -17.40
C ALA A 727 -15.72 35.32 -18.11
N SER A 728 -16.68 36.09 -17.60
CA SER A 728 -16.97 37.42 -18.12
C SER A 728 -15.89 38.43 -17.70
N LYS A 729 -15.80 39.54 -18.43
CA LYS A 729 -14.92 40.67 -18.08
C LYS A 729 -15.51 41.59 -16.99
N LYS A 730 -16.69 41.28 -16.47
CA LYS A 730 -17.44 42.14 -15.52
C LYS A 730 -17.75 41.37 -14.24
N LEU A 731 -17.54 42.01 -13.11
CA LEU A 731 -18.06 41.54 -11.83
C LEU A 731 -18.88 42.68 -11.25
N ASP A 732 -20.19 42.47 -11.12
CA ASP A 732 -21.09 43.51 -10.63
C ASP A 732 -20.68 43.92 -9.23
N ASN A 733 -20.54 45.23 -9.01
CA ASN A 733 -20.24 45.78 -7.71
C ASN A 733 -21.56 46.14 -7.02
N PRO A 734 -22.01 45.38 -6.01
CA PRO A 734 -23.26 45.68 -5.31
C PRO A 734 -23.19 46.96 -4.47
N PHE A 735 -22.00 47.57 -4.33
CA PHE A 735 -21.76 48.82 -3.61
C PHE A 735 -21.54 50.01 -4.54
N ALA A 736 -21.64 49.84 -5.86
CA ALA A 736 -21.61 50.98 -6.77
C ALA A 736 -22.80 51.88 -6.46
N VAL A 737 -22.53 53.06 -5.90
CA VAL A 737 -23.56 54.07 -5.67
C VAL A 737 -24.14 54.44 -7.04
N PRO A 738 -25.47 54.39 -7.23
CA PRO A 738 -26.06 54.91 -8.45
C PRO A 738 -25.56 56.33 -8.66
N ASN A 739 -25.09 56.68 -9.85
CA ASN A 739 -24.79 58.06 -10.22
C ASN A 739 -26.11 58.85 -10.26
N THR A 740 -26.65 59.17 -9.09
CA THR A 740 -27.79 60.05 -8.89
C THR A 740 -27.35 61.14 -7.93
N MET A 741 -26.53 62.09 -8.43
CA MET A 741 -26.59 63.51 -8.06
C MET A 741 -25.93 64.40 -9.14
N VAL A 742 -26.78 64.97 -9.99
CA VAL A 742 -26.80 66.32 -10.58
C VAL A 742 -25.50 66.93 -11.18
N PRO A 743 -25.48 67.32 -12.47
CA PRO A 743 -24.56 68.36 -12.94
C PRO A 743 -25.15 69.74 -12.62
N PHE A 744 -24.68 70.37 -11.53
CA PHE A 744 -24.78 71.83 -11.42
C PHE A 744 -23.63 72.46 -12.20
N GLY A 745 -23.98 73.29 -13.18
CA GLY A 745 -23.20 74.45 -13.60
C GLY A 745 -21.92 74.17 -14.38
N GLY A 746 -21.96 74.44 -15.68
CA GLY A 746 -20.75 74.49 -16.49
C GLY A 746 -19.77 75.55 -16.00
N MET A 747 -18.50 75.20 -15.97
CA MET A 747 -17.41 76.10 -16.35
C MET A 747 -16.29 75.26 -16.94
N LYS A 748 -15.94 75.58 -18.19
CA LYS A 748 -14.68 75.19 -18.81
C LYS A 748 -13.53 75.67 -17.92
N GLN A 749 -12.52 74.83 -17.70
CA GLN A 749 -11.14 75.33 -17.71
C GLN A 749 -10.15 74.22 -18.07
N SER A 750 -9.56 74.42 -19.24
CA SER A 750 -8.27 73.92 -19.67
C SER A 750 -7.15 74.46 -18.77
N GLY A 751 -6.19 73.59 -18.44
CA GLY A 751 -4.77 73.95 -18.34
C GLY A 751 -4.27 74.58 -17.04
N PHE A 752 -3.32 73.87 -16.43
CA PHE A 752 -2.22 74.32 -15.55
C PHE A 752 -2.53 74.75 -14.11
N GLY A 753 -1.77 74.14 -13.17
CA GLY A 753 -1.52 74.73 -11.85
C GLY A 753 -1.08 73.73 -10.79
N ARG A 754 0.23 73.62 -10.55
CA ARG A 754 0.77 73.15 -9.27
C ARG A 754 0.29 74.13 -8.20
N GLU A 755 -0.62 73.72 -7.33
CA GLU A 755 -0.84 74.20 -5.95
C GLU A 755 -2.17 73.64 -5.46
N ASN A 756 -2.11 72.54 -4.71
CA ASN A 756 -3.10 72.15 -3.67
C ASN A 756 -2.66 70.87 -2.94
N GLY A 757 -1.35 70.75 -2.69
CA GLY A 757 -0.78 69.67 -1.86
C GLY A 757 -0.99 69.87 -0.35
N VAL A 758 -1.68 70.93 0.09
CA VAL A 758 -1.82 71.27 1.51
C VAL A 758 -3.20 70.88 2.07
N ALA A 759 -4.27 70.84 1.26
CA ALA A 759 -5.61 70.44 1.74
C ALA A 759 -5.79 68.92 1.90
N ALA A 760 -5.04 68.10 1.15
CA ALA A 760 -5.11 66.64 1.25
C ALA A 760 -4.35 66.08 2.48
N LEU A 761 -3.37 66.82 3.00
CA LEU A 761 -2.58 66.43 4.17
C LEU A 761 -3.32 66.69 5.50
N GLU A 762 -4.23 67.66 5.56
CA GLU A 762 -5.08 67.89 6.75
C GLU A 762 -6.20 66.85 6.90
N ALA A 763 -6.76 66.35 5.79
CA ALA A 763 -7.78 65.28 5.82
C ALA A 763 -7.20 63.92 6.27
N PHE A 764 -5.94 63.62 5.92
CA PHE A 764 -5.27 62.39 6.38
C PHE A 764 -4.85 62.42 7.85
N SER A 765 -4.65 63.63 8.43
CA SER A 765 -4.36 63.82 9.85
C SER A 765 -5.58 63.50 10.73
N GLN A 766 -6.79 63.88 10.30
CA GLN A 766 -8.03 63.61 11.06
C GLN A 766 -8.48 62.15 11.03
N ILE A 767 -8.13 61.38 9.98
CA ILE A 767 -8.51 59.95 9.90
C ILE A 767 -7.59 59.07 10.77
N LYS A 768 -6.32 59.49 10.98
CA LYS A 768 -5.36 58.76 11.82
C LYS A 768 -5.70 58.83 13.32
N SER A 769 -6.33 59.92 13.79
CA SER A 769 -6.72 60.07 15.21
C SER A 769 -7.97 59.25 15.58
N VAL A 770 -8.85 58.94 14.61
CA VAL A 770 -10.04 58.10 14.83
C VAL A 770 -9.67 56.62 14.94
N PHE A 771 -8.68 56.14 14.16
CA PHE A 771 -8.24 54.74 14.22
C PHE A 771 -7.39 54.40 15.45
N ILE A 772 -6.58 55.33 15.97
CA ILE A 772 -5.74 55.09 17.15
C ILE A 772 -6.58 55.01 18.45
N ASN A 773 -7.76 55.67 18.51
CA ASN A 773 -8.65 55.59 19.68
C ASN A 773 -9.56 54.36 19.71
N ALA A 774 -9.82 53.70 18.57
CA ALA A 774 -10.62 52.47 18.54
C ALA A 774 -9.82 51.21 18.95
N SER A 775 -8.49 51.27 18.92
CA SER A 775 -7.59 50.14 19.24
C SER A 775 -7.32 49.93 20.74
N LYS A 776 -7.90 50.73 21.65
CA LYS A 776 -7.69 50.61 23.12
C LYS A 776 -8.90 50.05 23.90
N LYS A 777 -9.87 49.42 23.24
CA LYS A 777 -11.12 49.00 23.91
C LYS A 777 -11.63 47.58 23.63
N LEU A 778 -10.77 46.64 23.23
CA LEU A 778 -11.13 45.23 23.13
C LEU A 778 -10.00 44.34 23.63
N ASP A 779 -9.84 44.25 24.96
CA ASP A 779 -9.15 43.15 25.62
C ASP A 779 -10.20 42.21 26.25
N ASN A 780 -10.16 40.95 25.80
CA ASN A 780 -10.62 39.71 26.45
C ASN A 780 -12.14 39.40 26.56
N PRO A 781 -12.67 38.44 25.76
CA PRO A 781 -13.98 37.83 26.00
C PRO A 781 -13.89 36.31 26.26
N PHE A 782 -13.12 35.85 27.25
CA PHE A 782 -13.33 34.51 27.83
C PHE A 782 -13.01 34.50 29.34
N ALA A 783 -13.98 34.93 30.15
CA ALA A 783 -14.03 34.64 31.57
C ALA A 783 -15.40 34.02 31.89
N VAL A 784 -15.39 32.74 32.26
CA VAL A 784 -16.55 31.97 32.74
C VAL A 784 -16.91 32.47 34.16
N PRO A 785 -18.17 32.82 34.47
CA PRO A 785 -18.58 32.99 35.85
C PRO A 785 -19.02 31.65 36.43
N SER A 786 -18.33 31.23 37.50
CA SER A 786 -18.83 30.30 38.50
C SER A 786 -19.99 30.93 39.28
N GLU A 787 -21.12 30.24 39.40
CA GLU A 787 -22.14 30.56 40.41
C GLU A 787 -21.92 29.76 41.71
N PRO A 788 -22.22 30.35 42.89
CA PRO A 788 -22.35 29.61 44.13
C PRO A 788 -23.81 29.60 44.66
N SER A 789 -24.38 28.40 44.84
CA SER A 789 -25.06 27.89 46.05
C SER A 789 -25.79 26.59 45.73
#